data_AF-A0A4R9WT21-F1
#
_entry.id   AF-A0A4R9WT21-F1
#
_cell.length_a   1.000
_cell.length_b   1.000
_cell.length_c   1.000
_cell.angle_alpha   90.00
_cell.angle_beta   90.00
_cell.angle_gamma   90.00
#
_symmetry.space_group_name_H-M   'P 1'
#
loop_
_entity.id
_entity.type
_entity.pdbx_description
1 polymer ?
#
loop_
_entity_poly.entity_id
_entity_poly.type
_entity_poly.pdbx_seq_one_letter_code
_entity_poly.pdbx_strand_id
1 'polypeptide(L)'
;MAISRMTTGKRLCLNMIVKNEMANLQRCLGAVVDHIDCWVIGDTGSTDGTQDYIRAFFADRDLPGELHQFPFENFEQARNAALDHAYASSLVYDYLLFDDADMELVVEDASFRAQLDCPGYRLLQRSGSDLAYWNTRIVRRDAGARYRGVTHEYLDVPGDVKELQGVWYKDHATGSNRVDKFERDIKLLLEALEKDPENHRYWFYLAQSYRDAGRTAEAAVAYAKRAAMGGWDEEAWNARLQEARCLRKLGDDAGFIRQALAAFNQRPQRTEPLYDLARFHREKGMNDASVLFSEAGLAIRKPEQDILFLEDFIYTTGLREEYAIAANYASDPLRKDRGFAVCNWLALSRSIADVSRDLARSNLFFYIQPAKTMMPSFTAQPVGFVPPDGYRLSNPSVARWDNQIVVLQGAITLAAAEENLRARAPDRAAVHTRNFLLRIDSEFGIASADEISQPTDLPRPAYGCGLEAMRPFAWEGQLWSSAYMRASAAEGEPVIARIDHGGPAPYRMTDWRVLRPIGAKMNGNNWLPLVKPAGIGTDRERLQFLSVGDSIRIVGDQGQTISEKPSSVAADELKGGTQAIAFEGGWLTLAHETRARPDGAQPYCQHRFVWLDETGCLAKISRPFFFNEKGGEFAAGLAWHPKDERLLISYGVAESEAWIAAVDASEVSSLLERTDYLFASEAYWSSLATTSADGATIQIAAAQQRKEPGDLHQQTRPDSGLPKEASRIVLSGNAKGTEEVLLELAPFLRFADSPHERRDQSWAFDSRIAPFLDRGDAALPQIHCFYEVLSDTAKHLTLIAATTSMRAAGHPVRVWSYSPNKLQFLVPLGVEVRAADDVMPRSLFERMVAGSEIRYFSDAFRYAVLYEHGGLWMDCDVVMLRPFPFRGDYFFNLQWRGGHQGHFVCGNVIYAEAFSPHLRALYEMSIERFFGASGKGFGEIGPKLLSDYIASDQGAELRDWVFGPMFFNAIDWTEIGEFEKPLADVAVYLNDERVFGTHLWTARNEARSGGEGAPLISLLVEPLRSFPTLIDLADRFNTDKNRHTGNRHAYARVYERLLSSRRLSMRRLLEIGLCRIAAEGNQSETPSVALWQSYFPYAEVIGVDLTDFSQFNNERFKSFVCDQSKLEDLRSVAAKLEPGSLDVIIDDGSHASFDEQLTLREFFPLLAEGGWYFIEDLDWQPTGENAGEITLTKHILREIQQHGTARSIDPVGISDLADQFAEIRFFDSHFELSQAKLLGGLVAIRKRGGVGLVR
;
A
#
# COMPACT_ATOMS: atom_id res chain seq x y z
N MET A 1 -36.30 44.88 -57.78
CA MET A 1 -36.26 44.75 -56.31
C MET A 1 -35.59 43.44 -55.97
N ALA A 2 -34.44 43.48 -55.31
CA ALA A 2 -33.88 42.37 -54.56
C ALA A 2 -33.39 42.97 -53.23
N ILE A 3 -33.60 42.26 -52.13
CA ILE A 3 -33.57 42.84 -50.79
C ILE A 3 -32.13 43.00 -50.31
N SER A 4 -31.77 44.21 -49.89
CA SER A 4 -30.55 44.44 -49.11
C SER A 4 -30.66 43.65 -47.81
N ARG A 5 -29.92 42.53 -47.71
CA ARG A 5 -29.62 41.89 -46.42
C ARG A 5 -28.65 42.82 -45.68
N MET A 6 -29.19 43.75 -44.88
CA MET A 6 -28.41 44.39 -43.83
C MET A 6 -28.02 43.32 -42.81
N THR A 7 -26.82 42.79 -42.92
CA THR A 7 -26.21 41.90 -41.93
C THR A 7 -25.88 42.72 -40.68
N THR A 8 -26.56 42.42 -39.58
CA THR A 8 -26.35 43.09 -38.27
C THR A 8 -25.16 42.56 -37.48
N GLY A 9 -24.33 41.70 -38.08
CA GLY A 9 -23.14 41.11 -37.48
C GLY A 9 -21.84 41.76 -37.96
N LYS A 10 -20.72 41.43 -37.29
CA LYS A 10 -19.38 41.87 -37.70
C LYS A 10 -18.97 41.24 -39.05
N ARG A 11 -18.15 41.97 -39.80
CA ARG A 11 -17.61 41.51 -41.10
C ARG A 11 -16.35 40.67 -40.92
N LEU A 12 -16.29 39.54 -41.61
CA LEU A 12 -15.19 38.58 -41.52
C LEU A 12 -14.35 38.59 -42.81
N CYS A 13 -13.03 38.58 -42.64
CA CYS A 13 -12.09 38.31 -43.72
C CYS A 13 -11.48 36.92 -43.54
N LEU A 14 -11.59 36.05 -44.56
CA LEU A 14 -10.84 34.80 -44.58
C LEU A 14 -9.34 35.09 -44.71
N ASN A 15 -8.53 34.55 -43.80
CA ASN A 15 -7.07 34.56 -43.89
C ASN A 15 -6.51 33.15 -43.71
N MET A 16 -5.77 32.68 -44.72
CA MET A 16 -5.16 31.36 -44.71
C MET A 16 -3.90 31.33 -45.58
N ILE A 17 -3.07 30.31 -45.37
CA ILE A 17 -1.96 29.98 -46.27
C ILE A 17 -2.29 28.72 -47.07
N VAL A 18 -1.83 28.67 -48.32
CA VAL A 18 -2.07 27.53 -49.23
C VAL A 18 -0.79 27.08 -49.93
N LYS A 19 -0.72 25.78 -50.24
CA LYS A 19 0.29 25.18 -51.11
C LYS A 19 -0.19 23.85 -51.66
N ASN A 20 -0.46 23.77 -52.96
CA ASN A 20 -0.88 22.54 -53.64
C ASN A 20 -2.13 21.86 -53.01
N GLU A 21 -3.19 22.63 -52.77
CA GLU A 21 -4.39 22.18 -52.04
C GLU A 21 -5.62 21.99 -52.94
N MET A 22 -5.45 21.84 -54.26
CA MET A 22 -6.57 21.67 -55.21
C MET A 22 -7.55 20.55 -54.83
N ALA A 23 -7.08 19.50 -54.17
CA ALA A 23 -7.92 18.37 -53.72
C ALA A 23 -8.88 18.74 -52.58
N ASN A 24 -8.60 19.80 -51.81
CA ASN A 24 -9.34 20.17 -50.60
C ASN A 24 -10.09 21.50 -50.74
N LEU A 25 -9.57 22.46 -51.53
CA LEU A 25 -10.08 23.84 -51.62
C LEU A 25 -11.57 23.97 -51.94
N GLN A 26 -12.13 23.10 -52.81
CA GLN A 26 -13.56 23.16 -53.12
C GLN A 26 -14.44 22.95 -51.86
N ARG A 27 -14.01 22.10 -50.92
CA ARG A 27 -14.72 21.82 -49.67
C ARG A 27 -14.52 22.94 -48.66
N CYS A 28 -13.27 23.31 -48.41
CA CYS A 28 -12.90 24.37 -47.45
C CYS A 28 -13.54 25.72 -47.85
N LEU A 29 -13.27 26.22 -49.06
CA LEU A 29 -13.82 27.51 -49.50
C LEU A 29 -15.34 27.44 -49.63
N GLY A 30 -15.90 26.30 -50.07
CA GLY A 30 -17.35 26.06 -50.15
C GLY A 30 -18.06 26.20 -48.80
N ALA A 31 -17.43 25.76 -47.71
CA ALA A 31 -17.98 25.85 -46.35
C ALA A 31 -17.86 27.25 -45.73
N VAL A 32 -16.89 28.06 -46.17
CA VAL A 32 -16.60 29.38 -45.58
C VAL A 32 -17.29 30.53 -46.32
N VAL A 33 -17.59 30.37 -47.61
CA VAL A 33 -17.89 31.50 -48.51
C VAL A 33 -19.14 32.30 -48.13
N ASP A 34 -20.18 31.67 -47.59
CA ASP A 34 -21.40 32.33 -47.11
C ASP A 34 -21.19 33.05 -45.75
N HIS A 35 -20.03 32.84 -45.12
CA HIS A 35 -19.69 33.32 -43.79
C HIS A 35 -18.63 34.43 -43.76
N ILE A 36 -18.15 34.89 -44.92
CA ILE A 36 -17.16 35.98 -45.05
C ILE A 36 -17.67 37.14 -45.91
N ASP A 37 -16.99 38.28 -45.81
CA ASP A 37 -17.28 39.51 -46.57
C ASP A 37 -16.13 39.87 -47.52
N CYS A 38 -14.92 39.38 -47.24
CA CYS A 38 -13.75 39.46 -48.11
C CYS A 38 -12.71 38.37 -47.78
N TRP A 39 -11.62 38.27 -48.54
CA TRP A 39 -10.57 37.27 -48.33
C TRP A 39 -9.17 37.84 -48.61
N VAL A 40 -8.17 37.43 -47.84
CA VAL A 40 -6.76 37.73 -48.07
C VAL A 40 -5.96 36.45 -47.83
N ILE A 41 -5.47 35.83 -48.91
CA ILE A 41 -4.84 34.50 -48.88
C ILE A 41 -3.38 34.60 -49.32
N GLY A 42 -2.50 33.87 -48.63
CA GLY A 42 -1.09 33.74 -48.98
C GLY A 42 -0.79 32.41 -49.65
N ASP A 43 -0.35 32.42 -50.91
CA ASP A 43 0.15 31.24 -51.59
C ASP A 43 1.67 31.11 -51.40
N THR A 44 2.11 29.92 -50.96
CA THR A 44 3.50 29.66 -50.59
C THR A 44 4.28 28.86 -51.64
N GLY A 45 3.89 29.05 -52.91
CA GLY A 45 4.47 28.42 -54.10
C GLY A 45 3.72 27.16 -54.54
N SER A 46 2.42 27.29 -54.81
CA SER A 46 1.65 26.23 -55.47
C SER A 46 1.99 26.09 -56.95
N THR A 47 1.92 24.87 -57.45
CA THR A 47 2.22 24.48 -58.85
C THR A 47 1.11 23.62 -59.49
N ASP A 48 0.02 23.35 -58.76
CA ASP A 48 -1.07 22.45 -59.16
C ASP A 48 -2.32 23.15 -59.74
N GLY A 49 -2.33 24.48 -59.79
CA GLY A 49 -3.48 25.29 -60.19
C GLY A 49 -4.25 25.96 -59.03
N THR A 50 -3.87 25.70 -57.77
CA THR A 50 -4.45 26.28 -56.54
C THR A 50 -4.75 27.78 -56.67
N GLN A 51 -3.79 28.57 -57.15
CA GLN A 51 -3.89 30.02 -57.26
C GLN A 51 -5.02 30.48 -58.20
N ASP A 52 -5.17 29.82 -59.36
CA ASP A 52 -6.16 30.19 -60.36
C ASP A 52 -7.56 29.74 -59.94
N TYR A 53 -7.65 28.58 -59.26
CA TYR A 53 -8.90 28.12 -58.66
C TYR A 53 -9.43 29.08 -57.60
N ILE A 54 -8.57 29.56 -56.69
CA ILE A 54 -8.96 30.53 -55.65
C ILE A 54 -9.50 31.83 -56.29
N ARG A 55 -8.79 32.37 -57.30
CA ARG A 55 -9.23 33.57 -58.03
C ARG A 55 -10.58 33.36 -58.69
N ALA A 56 -10.77 32.26 -59.41
CA ALA A 56 -12.02 31.94 -60.10
C ALA A 56 -13.18 31.74 -59.11
N PHE A 57 -12.97 30.95 -58.05
CA PHE A 57 -13.99 30.61 -57.06
C PHE A 57 -14.63 31.85 -56.40
N PHE A 58 -13.83 32.86 -56.06
CA PHE A 58 -14.32 34.10 -55.46
C PHE A 58 -14.82 35.12 -56.49
N ALA A 59 -14.22 35.18 -57.69
CA ALA A 59 -14.70 36.02 -58.79
C ALA A 59 -16.12 35.62 -59.24
N ASP A 60 -16.41 34.31 -59.31
CA ASP A 60 -17.75 33.76 -59.61
C ASP A 60 -18.82 34.15 -58.57
N ARG A 61 -18.42 34.72 -57.42
CA ARG A 61 -19.29 35.06 -56.29
C ARG A 61 -19.26 36.54 -55.91
N ASP A 62 -18.61 37.38 -56.71
CA ASP A 62 -18.45 38.83 -56.48
C ASP A 62 -17.88 39.19 -55.09
N LEU A 63 -17.01 38.32 -54.56
CA LEU A 63 -16.37 38.50 -53.24
C LEU A 63 -14.98 39.14 -53.38
N PRO A 64 -14.78 40.36 -52.85
CA PRO A 64 -13.52 41.07 -53.00
C PRO A 64 -12.42 40.43 -52.16
N GLY A 65 -11.20 40.37 -52.70
CA GLY A 65 -10.08 39.81 -51.98
C GLY A 65 -8.75 39.89 -52.72
N GLU A 66 -7.71 39.44 -52.02
CA GLU A 66 -6.32 39.55 -52.42
C GLU A 66 -5.61 38.19 -52.31
N LEU A 67 -4.89 37.80 -53.37
CA LEU A 67 -4.01 36.63 -53.37
C LEU A 67 -2.55 37.08 -53.45
N HIS A 68 -1.80 36.90 -52.37
CA HIS A 68 -0.39 37.25 -52.28
C HIS A 68 0.49 36.02 -52.47
N GLN A 69 1.75 36.21 -52.90
CA GLN A 69 2.70 35.12 -53.14
C GLN A 69 4.03 35.41 -52.43
N PHE A 70 4.53 34.43 -51.69
CA PHE A 70 5.80 34.53 -50.97
C PHE A 70 6.43 33.14 -50.75
N PRO A 71 7.76 33.02 -50.56
CA PRO A 71 8.38 31.73 -50.27
C PRO A 71 7.91 31.17 -48.91
N PHE A 72 7.84 29.83 -48.83
CA PHE A 72 7.71 29.12 -47.56
C PHE A 72 9.09 28.92 -46.94
N GLU A 73 9.32 29.51 -45.77
CA GLU A 73 10.47 29.17 -44.92
C GLU A 73 10.02 28.27 -43.76
N ASN A 74 8.99 28.67 -43.04
CA ASN A 74 8.38 27.92 -41.93
C ASN A 74 6.94 28.40 -41.69
N PHE A 75 6.18 27.73 -40.80
CA PHE A 75 4.76 28.03 -40.58
C PHE A 75 4.52 29.40 -39.91
N GLU A 76 5.33 29.80 -38.92
CA GLU A 76 5.27 31.13 -38.30
C GLU A 76 5.49 32.24 -39.33
N GLN A 77 6.54 32.13 -40.16
CA GLN A 77 6.84 33.10 -41.21
C GLN A 77 5.71 33.18 -42.24
N ALA A 78 5.24 32.04 -42.75
CA ALA A 78 4.22 32.01 -43.79
C ALA A 78 2.87 32.57 -43.30
N ARG A 79 2.42 32.19 -42.09
CA ARG A 79 1.17 32.72 -41.53
C ARG A 79 1.27 34.19 -41.15
N ASN A 80 2.39 34.64 -40.57
CA ASN A 80 2.57 36.06 -40.25
C ASN A 80 2.65 36.92 -41.52
N ALA A 81 3.24 36.43 -42.62
CA ALA A 81 3.21 37.13 -43.90
C ALA A 81 1.76 37.28 -44.44
N ALA A 82 0.96 36.21 -44.44
CA ALA A 82 -0.46 36.28 -44.82
C ALA A 82 -1.26 37.24 -43.92
N LEU A 83 -0.93 37.29 -42.63
CA LEU A 83 -1.56 38.13 -41.62
C LEU A 83 -1.18 39.61 -41.77
N ASP A 84 0.08 39.92 -42.07
CA ASP A 84 0.54 41.28 -42.35
C ASP A 84 -0.08 41.84 -43.64
N HIS A 85 -0.22 40.99 -44.68
CA HIS A 85 -1.00 41.35 -45.88
C HIS A 85 -2.46 41.66 -45.55
N ALA A 86 -3.11 40.85 -44.70
CA ALA A 86 -4.46 41.15 -44.23
C ALA A 86 -4.53 42.50 -43.50
N TYR A 87 -3.63 42.77 -42.56
CA TYR A 87 -3.59 44.05 -41.84
C TYR A 87 -3.40 45.25 -42.77
N ALA A 88 -2.54 45.12 -43.80
CA ALA A 88 -2.27 46.16 -44.79
C ALA A 88 -3.38 46.35 -45.85
N SER A 89 -4.25 45.36 -46.05
CA SER A 89 -5.31 45.37 -47.07
C SER A 89 -6.26 46.58 -46.94
N SER A 90 -6.66 47.18 -48.07
CA SER A 90 -7.64 48.28 -48.09
C SER A 90 -9.10 47.81 -47.94
N LEU A 91 -9.34 46.49 -47.88
CA LEU A 91 -10.67 45.89 -47.75
C LEU A 91 -11.30 46.17 -46.38
N VAL A 92 -12.64 46.24 -46.36
CA VAL A 92 -13.39 46.75 -45.20
C VAL A 92 -14.04 45.62 -44.40
N TYR A 93 -13.35 45.17 -43.36
CA TYR A 93 -13.76 44.09 -42.47
C TYR A 93 -13.33 44.35 -41.02
N ASP A 94 -13.93 43.64 -40.06
CA ASP A 94 -13.78 43.90 -38.63
C ASP A 94 -12.94 42.80 -37.92
N TYR A 95 -13.08 41.55 -38.37
CA TYR A 95 -12.41 40.37 -37.83
C TYR A 95 -11.79 39.52 -38.94
N LEU A 96 -10.75 38.77 -38.58
CA LEU A 96 -10.12 37.73 -39.37
C LEU A 96 -10.66 36.37 -38.94
N LEU A 97 -10.99 35.52 -39.91
CA LEU A 97 -11.32 34.10 -39.75
C LEU A 97 -10.16 33.29 -40.34
N PHE A 98 -9.50 32.50 -39.50
CA PHE A 98 -8.39 31.65 -39.90
C PHE A 98 -8.85 30.26 -40.27
N ASP A 99 -8.44 29.79 -41.45
CA ASP A 99 -8.78 28.46 -41.95
C ASP A 99 -7.53 27.71 -42.43
N ASP A 100 -7.65 26.39 -42.52
CA ASP A 100 -6.65 25.52 -43.14
C ASP A 100 -7.34 24.69 -44.24
N ALA A 101 -6.65 24.47 -45.37
CA ALA A 101 -7.33 24.00 -46.57
C ALA A 101 -8.00 22.61 -46.46
N ASP A 102 -7.59 21.76 -45.51
CA ASP A 102 -8.22 20.45 -45.25
C ASP A 102 -9.42 20.49 -44.28
N MET A 103 -9.71 21.65 -43.67
CA MET A 103 -10.84 21.85 -42.75
C MET A 103 -12.13 22.27 -43.47
N GLU A 104 -13.25 22.04 -42.79
CA GLU A 104 -14.61 22.40 -43.23
C GLU A 104 -15.31 23.14 -42.07
N LEU A 105 -15.69 24.40 -42.29
CA LEU A 105 -16.39 25.22 -41.30
C LEU A 105 -17.85 24.76 -41.17
N VAL A 106 -18.28 24.48 -39.95
CA VAL A 106 -19.66 24.12 -39.63
C VAL A 106 -20.28 25.21 -38.76
N VAL A 107 -21.32 25.85 -39.29
CA VAL A 107 -22.08 26.90 -38.60
C VAL A 107 -23.47 26.36 -38.23
N GLU A 108 -23.67 26.12 -36.95
CA GLU A 108 -24.95 25.71 -36.36
C GLU A 108 -25.79 26.95 -35.97
N ASP A 109 -25.13 28.00 -35.48
CA ASP A 109 -25.75 29.30 -35.19
C ASP A 109 -25.35 30.36 -36.23
N ALA A 110 -26.23 30.60 -37.20
CA ALA A 110 -26.03 31.62 -38.23
C ALA A 110 -25.92 33.07 -37.68
N SER A 111 -26.24 33.31 -36.41
CA SER A 111 -26.14 34.62 -35.75
C SER A 111 -24.79 34.87 -35.08
N PHE A 112 -23.86 33.91 -35.07
CA PHE A 112 -22.58 33.97 -34.34
C PHE A 112 -21.80 35.28 -34.53
N ARG A 113 -21.84 35.88 -35.73
CA ARG A 113 -21.15 37.14 -36.06
C ARG A 113 -21.61 38.34 -35.20
N ALA A 114 -22.79 38.27 -34.60
CA ALA A 114 -23.30 39.29 -33.67
C ALA A 114 -22.71 39.16 -32.25
N GLN A 115 -22.13 38.01 -31.90
CA GLN A 115 -21.53 37.71 -30.60
C GLN A 115 -20.06 38.16 -30.51
N LEU A 116 -19.51 38.71 -31.60
CA LEU A 116 -18.09 39.10 -31.73
C LEU A 116 -17.82 40.49 -31.11
N ASP A 117 -17.51 40.50 -29.82
CA ASP A 117 -17.18 41.64 -28.95
C ASP A 117 -15.70 41.70 -28.48
N CYS A 118 -14.97 40.58 -28.44
CA CYS A 118 -13.63 40.44 -27.85
C CYS A 118 -12.47 40.43 -28.86
N PRO A 119 -11.21 40.63 -28.40
CA PRO A 119 -10.01 40.54 -29.25
C PRO A 119 -9.86 39.22 -30.03
N GLY A 120 -10.26 38.08 -29.46
CA GLY A 120 -10.21 36.80 -30.17
C GLY A 120 -11.19 35.74 -29.67
N TYR A 121 -11.36 34.69 -30.47
CA TYR A 121 -12.21 33.54 -30.18
C TYR A 121 -11.56 32.21 -30.57
N ARG A 122 -11.76 31.22 -29.70
CA ARG A 122 -11.50 29.81 -29.96
C ARG A 122 -12.73 29.15 -30.57
N LEU A 123 -12.51 28.37 -31.63
CA LEU A 123 -13.49 27.47 -32.22
C LEU A 123 -13.11 26.03 -31.88
N LEU A 124 -14.11 25.17 -31.69
CA LEU A 124 -13.88 23.75 -31.48
C LEU A 124 -13.46 23.12 -32.81
N GLN A 125 -12.45 22.26 -32.78
CA GLN A 125 -12.01 21.46 -33.93
C GLN A 125 -12.30 19.99 -33.62
N ARG A 126 -12.80 19.24 -34.59
CA ARG A 126 -13.14 17.81 -34.47
C ARG A 126 -12.55 17.03 -35.64
N SER A 127 -11.72 16.02 -35.39
CA SER A 127 -11.24 15.09 -36.42
C SER A 127 -12.15 13.86 -36.52
N GLY A 128 -11.96 13.04 -37.57
CA GLY A 128 -12.59 11.71 -37.69
C GLY A 128 -12.04 10.63 -36.74
N SER A 129 -11.19 10.98 -35.77
CA SER A 129 -10.56 10.07 -34.81
C SER A 129 -10.92 10.40 -33.36
N ASP A 130 -12.13 10.92 -33.14
CA ASP A 130 -12.68 11.41 -31.85
C ASP A 130 -11.85 12.47 -31.11
N LEU A 131 -10.82 13.05 -31.75
CA LEU A 131 -10.04 14.15 -31.19
C LEU A 131 -10.82 15.46 -31.34
N ALA A 132 -11.09 16.11 -30.21
CA ALA A 132 -11.70 17.43 -30.16
C ALA A 132 -10.90 18.40 -29.29
N TYR A 133 -10.63 19.62 -29.79
CA TYR A 133 -9.89 20.64 -29.05
C TYR A 133 -10.25 22.06 -29.48
N TRP A 134 -10.07 23.03 -28.57
CA TRP A 134 -10.30 24.46 -28.83
C TRP A 134 -9.06 25.11 -29.43
N ASN A 135 -9.22 25.83 -30.54
CA ASN A 135 -8.13 26.52 -31.22
C ASN A 135 -8.54 27.95 -31.61
N THR A 136 -7.66 28.93 -31.43
CA THR A 136 -7.94 30.35 -31.74
C THR A 136 -8.04 30.53 -33.25
N ARG A 137 -9.25 30.81 -33.75
CA ARG A 137 -9.55 30.88 -35.18
C ARG A 137 -10.29 32.13 -35.64
N ILE A 138 -10.74 32.99 -34.73
CA ILE A 138 -11.27 34.32 -35.08
C ILE A 138 -10.55 35.38 -34.25
N VAL A 139 -10.08 36.46 -34.86
CA VAL A 139 -9.36 37.56 -34.16
C VAL A 139 -9.77 38.92 -34.74
N ARG A 140 -9.92 39.93 -33.88
CA ARG A 140 -10.27 41.29 -34.30
C ARG A 140 -9.09 41.91 -35.05
N ARG A 141 -9.36 42.62 -36.15
CA ARG A 141 -8.31 43.13 -37.06
C ARG A 141 -7.26 44.00 -36.37
N ASP A 142 -7.65 44.75 -35.34
CA ASP A 142 -6.76 45.66 -34.60
C ASP A 142 -6.10 45.04 -33.35
N ALA A 143 -6.34 43.75 -33.07
CA ALA A 143 -5.82 43.10 -31.86
C ALA A 143 -4.29 42.91 -31.85
N GLY A 144 -3.62 43.02 -33.00
CA GLY A 144 -2.16 42.92 -33.10
C GLY A 144 -1.61 41.49 -32.92
N ALA A 145 -2.43 40.47 -33.14
CA ALA A 145 -2.04 39.07 -32.98
C ALA A 145 -0.87 38.66 -33.89
N ARG A 146 -0.12 37.63 -33.48
CA ARG A 146 0.97 37.02 -34.25
C ARG A 146 1.06 35.52 -34.01
N TYR A 147 1.35 34.77 -35.06
CA TYR A 147 1.71 33.36 -34.93
C TYR A 147 3.10 33.21 -34.32
N ARG A 148 3.29 32.16 -33.51
CA ARG A 148 4.53 31.81 -32.81
C ARG A 148 4.82 30.32 -32.97
N GLY A 149 6.02 29.99 -33.42
CA GLY A 149 6.56 28.64 -33.56
C GLY A 149 6.74 28.22 -35.02
N VAL A 150 7.96 27.80 -35.39
CA VAL A 150 8.30 27.39 -36.77
C VAL A 150 7.47 26.22 -37.32
N THR A 151 6.94 25.38 -36.43
CA THR A 151 5.91 24.35 -36.65
C THR A 151 5.21 24.11 -35.30
N HIS A 152 4.03 23.49 -35.31
CA HIS A 152 3.12 23.46 -34.15
C HIS A 152 2.83 24.87 -33.60
N GLU A 153 2.59 25.79 -34.52
CA GLU A 153 2.38 27.21 -34.26
C GLU A 153 1.11 27.45 -33.43
N TYR A 154 1.14 28.50 -32.60
CA TYR A 154 -0.05 29.03 -31.94
C TYR A 154 -0.21 30.52 -32.25
N LEU A 155 -1.44 31.01 -32.19
CA LEU A 155 -1.75 32.42 -32.40
C LEU A 155 -1.76 33.14 -31.05
N ASP A 156 -0.74 33.97 -30.82
CA ASP A 156 -0.64 34.89 -29.70
C ASP A 156 -1.56 36.09 -29.97
N VAL A 157 -2.51 36.35 -29.07
CA VAL A 157 -3.53 37.42 -29.21
C VAL A 157 -3.50 38.32 -27.98
N PRO A 158 -3.13 39.60 -28.13
CA PRO A 158 -3.23 40.58 -27.04
C PRO A 158 -4.68 40.78 -26.55
N GLY A 159 -4.93 40.42 -25.28
CA GLY A 159 -6.22 40.59 -24.60
C GLY A 159 -7.04 39.29 -24.50
N ASP A 160 -8.28 39.42 -24.05
CA ASP A 160 -9.13 38.25 -23.74
C ASP A 160 -9.53 37.45 -25.00
N VAL A 161 -9.44 36.13 -24.89
CA VAL A 161 -9.87 35.17 -25.91
C VAL A 161 -10.97 34.29 -25.31
N LYS A 162 -12.18 34.32 -25.91
CA LYS A 162 -13.35 33.55 -25.46
C LYS A 162 -13.53 32.27 -26.28
N GLU A 163 -14.24 31.28 -25.76
CA GLU A 163 -14.77 30.18 -26.59
C GLU A 163 -16.06 30.64 -27.29
N LEU A 164 -16.22 30.29 -28.57
CA LEU A 164 -17.44 30.56 -29.33
C LEU A 164 -18.16 29.26 -29.66
N GLN A 165 -19.38 29.13 -29.17
CA GLN A 165 -20.26 27.99 -29.41
C GLN A 165 -21.07 28.18 -30.69
N GLY A 166 -21.62 27.08 -31.25
CA GLY A 166 -22.43 27.12 -32.46
C GLY A 166 -21.66 27.32 -33.77
N VAL A 167 -20.32 27.42 -33.72
CA VAL A 167 -19.42 27.37 -34.88
C VAL A 167 -18.21 26.51 -34.54
N TRP A 168 -17.88 25.56 -35.41
CA TRP A 168 -16.78 24.62 -35.20
C TRP A 168 -16.19 24.15 -36.54
N TYR A 169 -15.01 23.52 -36.48
CA TYR A 169 -14.30 22.99 -37.64
C TYR A 169 -14.28 21.46 -37.66
N LYS A 170 -14.62 20.89 -38.81
CA LYS A 170 -14.37 19.49 -39.11
C LYS A 170 -13.03 19.34 -39.83
N ASP A 171 -12.05 18.73 -39.16
CA ASP A 171 -10.73 18.42 -39.72
C ASP A 171 -10.80 17.05 -40.44
N HIS A 172 -10.63 17.06 -41.76
CA HIS A 172 -10.65 15.83 -42.58
C HIS A 172 -9.31 15.11 -42.62
N ALA A 173 -8.26 15.71 -42.08
CA ALA A 173 -6.91 15.18 -42.05
C ALA A 173 -6.22 14.94 -43.42
N THR A 174 -6.66 15.63 -44.48
CA THR A 174 -6.24 15.39 -45.89
C THR A 174 -5.29 16.43 -46.50
N GLY A 175 -4.68 17.32 -45.72
CA GLY A 175 -3.74 18.33 -46.23
C GLY A 175 -2.51 17.75 -46.94
N SER A 176 -2.07 18.39 -48.03
CA SER A 176 -0.93 17.94 -48.85
C SER A 176 0.40 17.93 -48.08
N ASN A 177 0.50 18.78 -47.05
CA ASN A 177 1.67 18.95 -46.19
C ASN A 177 1.97 17.73 -45.28
N ARG A 178 1.21 16.64 -45.37
CA ARG A 178 1.32 15.48 -44.46
C ARG A 178 2.33 14.41 -44.91
N VAL A 179 2.72 14.38 -46.19
CA VAL A 179 3.46 13.25 -46.81
C VAL A 179 4.82 12.95 -46.18
N ASP A 180 5.57 13.96 -45.73
CA ASP A 180 6.85 13.79 -45.01
C ASP A 180 6.88 14.57 -43.68
N LYS A 181 5.71 14.64 -43.01
CA LYS A 181 5.47 15.56 -41.87
C LYS A 181 6.58 15.53 -40.83
N PHE A 182 6.88 14.35 -40.26
CA PHE A 182 7.75 14.24 -39.08
C PHE A 182 9.20 14.63 -39.38
N GLU A 183 9.76 14.21 -40.52
CA GLU A 183 11.15 14.56 -40.88
C GLU A 183 11.28 16.05 -41.27
N ARG A 184 10.26 16.65 -41.89
CA ARG A 184 10.22 18.12 -42.07
C ARG A 184 10.16 18.84 -40.71
N ASP A 185 9.27 18.42 -39.83
CA ASP A 185 9.07 19.09 -38.54
C ASP A 185 10.34 18.95 -37.66
N ILE A 186 11.00 17.79 -37.65
CA ILE A 186 12.35 17.59 -37.07
C ILE A 186 13.35 18.60 -37.63
N LYS A 187 13.43 18.73 -38.96
CA LYS A 187 14.38 19.65 -39.62
C LYS A 187 14.12 21.11 -39.20
N LEU A 188 12.88 21.58 -39.28
CA LEU A 188 12.51 22.95 -38.91
C LEU A 188 12.83 23.25 -37.44
N LEU A 189 12.56 22.29 -36.54
CA LEU A 189 12.82 22.44 -35.11
C LEU A 189 14.31 22.44 -34.79
N LEU A 190 15.13 21.63 -35.46
CA LEU A 190 16.58 21.67 -35.32
C LEU A 190 17.16 23.01 -35.81
N GLU A 191 16.79 23.47 -37.00
CA GLU A 191 17.23 24.77 -37.54
C GLU A 191 16.76 25.97 -36.69
N ALA A 192 15.67 25.82 -35.94
CA ALA A 192 15.21 26.81 -34.96
C ALA A 192 15.99 26.74 -33.64
N LEU A 193 16.27 25.53 -33.14
CA LEU A 193 17.05 25.30 -31.91
C LEU A 193 18.54 25.66 -32.06
N GLU A 194 19.08 25.70 -33.28
CA GLU A 194 20.40 26.30 -33.55
C GLU A 194 20.44 27.81 -33.23
N LYS A 195 19.29 28.49 -33.32
CA LYS A 195 19.15 29.94 -33.11
C LYS A 195 18.61 30.28 -31.72
N ASP A 196 17.71 29.44 -31.20
CA ASP A 196 17.05 29.58 -29.90
C ASP A 196 17.10 28.24 -29.12
N PRO A 197 18.28 27.85 -28.61
CA PRO A 197 18.52 26.52 -28.02
C PRO A 197 17.79 26.29 -26.68
N GLU A 198 17.30 27.35 -26.05
CA GLU A 198 16.56 27.32 -24.78
C GLU A 198 15.04 27.31 -24.98
N ASN A 199 14.56 27.22 -26.22
CA ASN A 199 13.13 27.18 -26.50
C ASN A 199 12.48 25.87 -26.03
N HIS A 200 11.78 25.94 -24.90
CA HIS A 200 11.06 24.82 -24.29
C HIS A 200 10.11 24.13 -25.29
N ARG A 201 9.31 24.91 -26.03
CA ARG A 201 8.30 24.39 -26.95
C ARG A 201 8.95 23.62 -28.11
N TYR A 202 10.07 24.11 -28.64
CA TYR A 202 10.79 23.41 -29.71
C TYR A 202 11.39 22.09 -29.26
N TRP A 203 11.98 21.99 -28.05
CA TRP A 203 12.44 20.71 -27.51
C TRP A 203 11.29 19.71 -27.31
N PHE A 204 10.14 20.18 -26.83
CA PHE A 204 8.97 19.33 -26.61
C PHE A 204 8.42 18.74 -27.93
N TYR A 205 8.22 19.57 -28.96
CA TYR A 205 7.74 19.07 -30.25
C TYR A 205 8.81 18.29 -31.01
N LEU A 206 10.11 18.60 -30.87
CA LEU A 206 11.17 17.81 -31.48
C LEU A 206 11.17 16.37 -30.92
N ALA A 207 10.97 16.22 -29.61
CA ALA A 207 10.83 14.93 -28.97
C ALA A 207 9.59 14.16 -29.44
N GLN A 208 8.46 14.84 -29.65
CA GLN A 208 7.26 14.24 -30.26
C GLN A 208 7.51 13.82 -31.71
N SER A 209 8.10 14.67 -32.55
CA SER A 209 8.40 14.34 -33.94
C SER A 209 9.37 13.16 -34.06
N TYR A 210 10.39 13.06 -33.19
CA TYR A 210 11.23 11.86 -33.10
C TYR A 210 10.45 10.61 -32.68
N ARG A 211 9.58 10.70 -31.66
CA ARG A 211 8.75 9.57 -31.21
C ARG A 211 7.86 9.06 -32.35
N ASP A 212 7.21 9.96 -33.06
CA ASP A 212 6.24 9.66 -34.11
C ASP A 212 6.90 9.22 -35.42
N ALA A 213 8.14 9.65 -35.69
CA ALA A 213 9.04 9.08 -36.70
C ALA A 213 9.63 7.70 -36.30
N GLY A 214 9.31 7.18 -35.11
CA GLY A 214 9.83 5.91 -34.59
C GLY A 214 11.23 5.97 -33.97
N ARG A 215 11.88 7.14 -34.04
CA ARG A 215 13.25 7.46 -33.57
C ARG A 215 13.30 7.56 -32.04
N THR A 216 13.08 6.42 -31.41
CA THR A 216 12.76 6.30 -29.97
C THR A 216 13.93 6.71 -29.07
N ALA A 217 15.18 6.52 -29.51
CA ALA A 217 16.37 6.91 -28.76
C ALA A 217 16.55 8.44 -28.76
N GLU A 218 16.44 9.09 -29.92
CA GLU A 218 16.50 10.56 -30.00
C GLU A 218 15.32 11.22 -29.29
N ALA A 219 14.13 10.60 -29.34
CA ALA A 219 12.97 11.04 -28.57
C ALA A 219 13.25 11.04 -27.05
N ALA A 220 13.82 9.97 -26.50
CA ALA A 220 14.19 9.90 -25.09
C ALA A 220 15.14 11.03 -24.68
N VAL A 221 16.19 11.29 -25.48
CA VAL A 221 17.17 12.36 -25.22
C VAL A 221 16.52 13.74 -25.29
N ALA A 222 15.67 14.00 -26.29
CA ALA A 222 14.99 15.28 -26.44
C ALA A 222 13.94 15.52 -25.33
N TYR A 223 13.22 14.47 -24.91
CA TYR A 223 12.31 14.53 -23.76
C TYR A 223 13.05 14.76 -22.44
N ALA A 224 14.17 14.06 -22.20
CA ALA A 224 15.01 14.26 -21.02
C ALA A 224 15.52 15.70 -20.94
N LYS A 225 15.99 16.27 -22.07
CA LYS A 225 16.37 17.68 -22.13
C LYS A 225 15.17 18.59 -21.81
N ARG A 226 13.99 18.37 -22.43
CA ARG A 226 12.81 19.18 -22.13
C ARG A 226 12.36 19.08 -20.67
N ALA A 227 12.42 17.90 -20.06
CA ALA A 227 12.03 17.65 -18.68
C ALA A 227 12.98 18.31 -17.65
N ALA A 228 14.24 18.56 -18.04
CA ALA A 228 15.22 19.31 -17.25
C ALA A 228 15.09 20.84 -17.42
N MET A 229 14.39 21.31 -18.46
CA MET A 229 14.05 22.73 -18.63
C MET A 229 12.86 23.13 -17.76
N GLY A 230 12.82 24.41 -17.35
CA GLY A 230 11.69 24.98 -16.62
C GLY A 230 10.49 25.30 -17.51
N GLY A 231 9.82 26.43 -17.24
CA GLY A 231 8.67 26.90 -18.01
C GLY A 231 7.35 26.27 -17.57
N TRP A 232 6.46 25.96 -18.52
CA TRP A 232 5.17 25.34 -18.21
C TRP A 232 5.38 23.93 -17.69
N ASP A 233 4.93 23.72 -16.45
CA ASP A 233 5.24 22.55 -15.64
C ASP A 233 4.51 21.29 -16.13
N GLU A 234 3.30 21.39 -16.68
CA GLU A 234 2.60 20.23 -17.30
C GLU A 234 3.36 19.68 -18.51
N GLU A 235 3.95 20.56 -19.33
CA GLU A 235 4.73 20.17 -20.50
C GLU A 235 6.06 19.52 -20.10
N ALA A 236 6.72 20.05 -19.06
CA ALA A 236 7.92 19.46 -18.48
C ALA A 236 7.64 18.07 -17.83
N TRP A 237 6.51 17.95 -17.14
CA TRP A 237 6.02 16.70 -16.57
C TRP A 237 5.69 15.66 -17.65
N ASN A 238 4.94 16.04 -18.67
CA ASN A 238 4.61 15.13 -19.76
C ASN A 238 5.88 14.69 -20.51
N ALA A 239 6.86 15.59 -20.71
CA ALA A 239 8.15 15.20 -21.26
C ALA A 239 8.84 14.11 -20.41
N ARG A 240 8.86 14.24 -19.08
CA ARG A 240 9.42 13.23 -18.16
C ARG A 240 8.69 11.89 -18.23
N LEU A 241 7.36 11.89 -18.34
CA LEU A 241 6.58 10.67 -18.53
C LEU A 241 6.86 10.01 -19.90
N GLN A 242 6.93 10.80 -20.98
CA GLN A 242 7.26 10.28 -22.31
C GLN A 242 8.71 9.77 -22.40
N GLU A 243 9.67 10.40 -21.69
CA GLU A 243 11.03 9.88 -21.51
C GLU A 243 10.99 8.46 -20.91
N ALA A 244 10.28 8.27 -19.79
CA ALA A 244 10.11 6.97 -19.15
C ALA A 244 9.55 5.93 -20.12
N ARG A 245 8.49 6.27 -20.88
CA ARG A 245 7.88 5.39 -21.89
C ARG A 245 8.85 5.04 -23.03
N CYS A 246 9.67 5.99 -23.48
CA CYS A 246 10.74 5.72 -24.46
C CYS A 246 11.81 4.78 -23.89
N LEU A 247 12.28 4.99 -22.65
CA LEU A 247 13.25 4.12 -21.99
C LEU A 247 12.73 2.67 -21.84
N ARG A 248 11.46 2.49 -21.45
CA ARG A 248 10.80 1.18 -21.42
C ARG A 248 10.78 0.51 -22.80
N LYS A 249 10.47 1.26 -23.86
CA LYS A 249 10.46 0.75 -25.25
C LYS A 249 11.86 0.39 -25.76
N LEU A 250 12.91 1.01 -25.22
CA LEU A 250 14.32 0.70 -25.50
C LEU A 250 14.85 -0.47 -24.66
N GLY A 251 14.09 -0.95 -23.67
CA GLY A 251 14.50 -2.02 -22.75
C GLY A 251 15.32 -1.55 -21.54
N ASP A 252 15.43 -0.24 -21.29
CA ASP A 252 16.03 0.29 -20.07
C ASP A 252 15.00 0.30 -18.92
N ASP A 253 14.81 -0.86 -18.32
CA ASP A 253 13.94 -1.08 -17.15
C ASP A 253 14.28 -0.12 -15.99
N ALA A 254 15.57 0.11 -15.73
CA ALA A 254 16.03 0.93 -14.59
C ALA A 254 15.83 2.43 -14.85
N GLY A 255 16.05 2.88 -16.09
CA GLY A 255 15.72 4.23 -16.54
C GLY A 255 14.22 4.49 -16.50
N PHE A 256 13.40 3.55 -17.00
CA PHE A 256 11.94 3.63 -16.93
C PHE A 256 11.43 3.80 -15.49
N ILE A 257 11.81 2.92 -14.56
CA ILE A 257 11.35 2.98 -13.17
C ILE A 257 11.73 4.33 -12.53
N ARG A 258 12.97 4.77 -12.74
CA ARG A 258 13.50 6.04 -12.20
C ARG A 258 12.70 7.24 -12.69
N GLN A 259 12.45 7.33 -14.00
CA GLN A 259 11.76 8.48 -14.59
C GLN A 259 10.24 8.45 -14.35
N ALA A 260 9.61 7.26 -14.29
CA ALA A 260 8.21 7.14 -13.90
C ALA A 260 7.98 7.60 -12.44
N LEU A 261 8.85 7.19 -11.51
CA LEU A 261 8.80 7.68 -10.12
C LEU A 261 9.12 9.18 -10.03
N ALA A 262 10.05 9.69 -10.83
CA ALA A 262 10.34 11.13 -10.88
C ALA A 262 9.15 11.95 -11.46
N ALA A 263 8.44 11.43 -12.46
CA ALA A 263 7.21 12.04 -12.97
C ALA A 263 6.10 12.06 -11.89
N PHE A 264 5.93 10.96 -11.16
CA PHE A 264 4.98 10.91 -10.04
C PHE A 264 5.35 11.91 -8.92
N ASN A 265 6.62 11.99 -8.54
CA ASN A 265 7.07 12.95 -7.51
C ASN A 265 6.88 14.42 -7.91
N GLN A 266 6.87 14.73 -9.22
CA GLN A 266 6.59 16.09 -9.72
C GLN A 266 5.09 16.41 -9.73
N ARG A 267 4.21 15.45 -10.07
CA ARG A 267 2.75 15.57 -9.93
C ARG A 267 2.16 14.34 -9.25
N PRO A 268 2.10 14.29 -7.90
CA PRO A 268 1.50 13.18 -7.19
C PRO A 268 -0.01 13.01 -7.46
N GLN A 269 -0.67 14.04 -8.00
CA GLN A 269 -2.07 14.01 -8.44
C GLN A 269 -2.29 13.35 -9.83
N ARG A 270 -1.23 12.99 -10.56
CA ARG A 270 -1.31 12.32 -11.87
C ARG A 270 -0.95 10.84 -11.73
N THR A 271 -1.89 9.97 -12.10
CA THR A 271 -1.77 8.52 -11.91
C THR A 271 -1.11 7.77 -13.06
N GLU A 272 -0.92 8.42 -14.21
CA GLU A 272 -0.32 7.81 -15.40
C GLU A 272 1.03 7.10 -15.14
N PRO A 273 1.97 7.64 -14.33
CA PRO A 273 3.21 6.93 -14.02
C PRO A 273 2.99 5.71 -13.11
N LEU A 274 2.02 5.75 -12.19
CA LEU A 274 1.69 4.62 -11.31
C LEU A 274 1.06 3.48 -12.10
N TYR A 275 0.19 3.79 -13.06
CA TYR A 275 -0.38 2.79 -13.98
C TYR A 275 0.71 2.15 -14.85
N ASP A 276 1.61 2.93 -15.43
CA ASP A 276 2.72 2.40 -16.23
C ASP A 276 3.63 1.48 -15.40
N LEU A 277 3.92 1.85 -14.14
CA LEU A 277 4.66 1.03 -13.18
C LEU A 277 3.91 -0.24 -12.79
N ALA A 278 2.61 -0.16 -12.49
CA ALA A 278 1.78 -1.31 -12.16
C ALA A 278 1.80 -2.35 -13.29
N ARG A 279 1.57 -1.88 -14.52
CA ARG A 279 1.60 -2.71 -15.73
C ARG A 279 2.97 -3.32 -16.01
N PHE A 280 4.04 -2.55 -15.85
CA PHE A 280 5.41 -3.04 -16.02
C PHE A 280 5.72 -4.19 -15.07
N HIS A 281 5.39 -4.05 -13.78
CA HIS A 281 5.64 -5.09 -12.79
C HIS A 281 4.79 -6.35 -13.05
N ARG A 282 3.52 -6.19 -13.46
CA ARG A 282 2.66 -7.32 -13.85
C ARG A 282 3.24 -8.07 -15.05
N GLU A 283 3.68 -7.38 -16.09
CA GLU A 283 4.28 -7.99 -17.30
C GLU A 283 5.58 -8.77 -16.99
N LYS A 284 6.27 -8.45 -15.89
CA LYS A 284 7.44 -9.18 -15.36
C LYS A 284 7.07 -10.28 -14.35
N GLY A 285 5.79 -10.49 -14.04
CA GLY A 285 5.30 -11.45 -13.03
C GLY A 285 5.41 -10.98 -11.57
N MET A 286 5.81 -9.73 -11.33
CA MET A 286 5.97 -9.14 -10.00
C MET A 286 4.63 -8.60 -9.48
N ASN A 287 3.67 -9.50 -9.28
CA ASN A 287 2.27 -9.15 -9.02
C ASN A 287 2.06 -8.31 -7.74
N ASP A 288 2.74 -8.61 -6.63
CA ASP A 288 2.60 -7.80 -5.41
C ASP A 288 3.07 -6.34 -5.62
N ALA A 289 4.15 -6.13 -6.38
CA ALA A 289 4.63 -4.79 -6.73
C ALA A 289 3.63 -4.07 -7.65
N SER A 290 3.04 -4.79 -8.62
CA SER A 290 1.96 -4.26 -9.46
C SER A 290 0.74 -3.81 -8.64
N VAL A 291 0.35 -4.60 -7.63
CA VAL A 291 -0.73 -4.25 -6.72
C VAL A 291 -0.41 -2.99 -5.91
N LEU A 292 0.81 -2.85 -5.37
CA LEU A 292 1.19 -1.65 -4.62
C LEU A 292 1.03 -0.35 -5.44
N PHE A 293 1.48 -0.35 -6.70
CA PHE A 293 1.28 0.80 -7.59
C PHE A 293 -0.19 1.00 -7.99
N SER A 294 -0.95 -0.08 -8.18
CA SER A 294 -2.38 -0.01 -8.49
C SER A 294 -3.21 0.53 -7.32
N GLU A 295 -2.96 0.08 -6.07
CA GLU A 295 -3.65 0.57 -4.87
C GLU A 295 -3.34 2.05 -4.64
N ALA A 296 -2.10 2.49 -4.83
CA ALA A 296 -1.74 3.90 -4.77
C ALA A 296 -2.44 4.74 -5.86
N GLY A 297 -2.51 4.22 -7.10
CA GLY A 297 -3.20 4.90 -8.20
C GLY A 297 -4.72 5.01 -8.00
N LEU A 298 -5.36 3.94 -7.50
CA LEU A 298 -6.81 3.90 -7.26
C LEU A 298 -7.29 4.86 -6.16
N ALA A 299 -6.40 5.31 -5.27
CA ALA A 299 -6.70 6.32 -4.24
C ALA A 299 -6.73 7.76 -4.78
N ILE A 300 -6.20 8.01 -5.98
CA ILE A 300 -6.06 9.34 -6.56
C ILE A 300 -7.17 9.59 -7.58
N ARG A 301 -7.89 10.71 -7.42
CA ARG A 301 -8.94 11.14 -8.36
C ARG A 301 -8.34 11.79 -9.61
N LYS A 302 -9.08 11.77 -10.72
CA LYS A 302 -8.73 12.53 -11.94
C LYS A 302 -8.58 14.02 -11.58
N PRO A 303 -7.43 14.66 -11.88
CA PRO A 303 -7.24 16.07 -11.57
C PRO A 303 -8.11 16.94 -12.48
N GLU A 304 -8.78 17.94 -11.90
CA GLU A 304 -9.66 18.88 -12.63
C GLU A 304 -8.91 20.11 -13.18
N GLN A 305 -7.70 20.38 -12.68
CA GLN A 305 -6.93 21.59 -12.98
C GLN A 305 -5.85 21.40 -14.06
N ASP A 306 -5.34 20.17 -14.21
CA ASP A 306 -4.42 19.83 -15.30
C ASP A 306 -5.23 19.72 -16.61
N ILE A 307 -4.66 20.17 -17.72
CA ILE A 307 -5.29 20.19 -19.05
C ILE A 307 -4.46 19.46 -20.11
N LEU A 308 -3.17 19.26 -19.90
CA LEU A 308 -2.28 18.65 -20.88
C LEU A 308 -2.30 17.11 -20.80
N PHE A 309 -2.89 16.52 -21.84
CA PHE A 309 -2.84 15.08 -22.15
C PHE A 309 -3.20 14.15 -20.98
N LEU A 310 -4.34 14.38 -20.31
CA LEU A 310 -4.88 13.44 -19.34
C LEU A 310 -5.32 12.15 -20.05
N GLU A 311 -4.86 11.01 -19.54
CA GLU A 311 -5.21 9.69 -20.09
C GLU A 311 -6.44 9.11 -19.36
N ASP A 312 -7.64 9.59 -19.71
CA ASP A 312 -8.92 9.25 -19.06
C ASP A 312 -9.19 7.74 -18.85
N PHE A 313 -8.69 6.90 -19.76
CA PHE A 313 -8.74 5.44 -19.61
C PHE A 313 -8.11 4.96 -18.29
N ILE A 314 -7.01 5.55 -17.84
CA ILE A 314 -6.25 5.11 -16.66
C ILE A 314 -7.07 5.31 -15.38
N TYR A 315 -7.71 6.47 -15.26
CA TYR A 315 -8.55 6.86 -14.11
C TYR A 315 -9.88 6.10 -14.07
N THR A 316 -10.48 5.81 -15.23
CA THR A 316 -11.77 5.13 -15.33
C THR A 316 -11.62 3.60 -15.25
N THR A 317 -10.64 3.03 -15.93
CA THR A 317 -10.60 1.59 -16.23
C THR A 317 -9.22 0.96 -15.98
N GLY A 318 -8.14 1.52 -16.54
CA GLY A 318 -6.83 0.87 -16.61
C GLY A 318 -6.23 0.46 -15.26
N LEU A 319 -6.30 1.33 -14.24
CA LEU A 319 -5.84 0.96 -12.89
C LEU A 319 -6.67 -0.15 -12.23
N ARG A 320 -7.98 -0.20 -12.53
CA ARG A 320 -8.87 -1.26 -12.05
C ARG A 320 -8.55 -2.59 -12.74
N GLU A 321 -8.22 -2.58 -14.03
CA GLU A 321 -7.76 -3.78 -14.75
C GLU A 321 -6.45 -4.32 -14.20
N GLU A 322 -5.43 -3.47 -14.05
CA GLU A 322 -4.11 -3.87 -13.53
C GLU A 322 -4.22 -4.43 -12.10
N TYR A 323 -5.01 -3.78 -11.22
CA TYR A 323 -5.33 -4.31 -9.89
C TYR A 323 -6.05 -5.66 -9.97
N ALA A 324 -7.11 -5.76 -10.78
CA ALA A 324 -7.91 -6.97 -10.90
C ALA A 324 -7.11 -8.17 -11.44
N ILE A 325 -6.10 -7.96 -12.30
CA ILE A 325 -5.26 -9.07 -12.77
C ILE A 325 -4.21 -9.43 -11.72
N ALA A 326 -3.51 -8.44 -11.15
CA ALA A 326 -2.39 -8.70 -10.24
C ALA A 326 -2.85 -9.23 -8.87
N ALA A 327 -3.94 -8.72 -8.32
CA ALA A 327 -4.44 -9.11 -6.99
C ALA A 327 -4.89 -10.58 -6.88
N ASN A 328 -5.19 -11.25 -8.00
CA ASN A 328 -5.47 -12.70 -8.02
C ASN A 328 -4.28 -13.52 -7.50
N TYR A 329 -3.05 -13.03 -7.71
CA TYR A 329 -1.81 -13.69 -7.34
C TYR A 329 -1.29 -13.24 -5.97
N ALA A 330 -1.99 -12.34 -5.28
CA ALA A 330 -1.62 -11.90 -3.93
C ALA A 330 -1.73 -13.05 -2.93
N SER A 331 -0.80 -13.08 -1.97
CA SER A 331 -0.81 -14.02 -0.85
C SER A 331 -1.83 -13.64 0.25
N ASP A 332 -2.18 -12.36 0.36
CA ASP A 332 -3.24 -11.86 1.24
C ASP A 332 -4.64 -12.21 0.68
N PRO A 333 -5.46 -13.02 1.39
CA PRO A 333 -6.83 -13.33 0.99
C PRO A 333 -7.74 -12.11 0.86
N LEU A 334 -7.55 -11.05 1.66
CA LEU A 334 -8.39 -9.84 1.63
C LEU A 334 -8.09 -8.98 0.39
N ARG A 335 -6.82 -8.83 0.01
CA ARG A 335 -6.40 -8.24 -1.27
C ARG A 335 -6.91 -9.06 -2.44
N LYS A 336 -6.87 -10.40 -2.36
CA LYS A 336 -7.43 -11.27 -3.40
C LYS A 336 -8.95 -11.12 -3.53
N ASP A 337 -9.70 -11.01 -2.43
CA ASP A 337 -11.15 -10.77 -2.50
C ASP A 337 -11.48 -9.39 -3.10
N ARG A 338 -10.75 -8.34 -2.71
CA ARG A 338 -10.87 -7.01 -3.33
C ARG A 338 -10.58 -7.05 -4.84
N GLY A 339 -9.58 -7.81 -5.26
CA GLY A 339 -9.30 -8.08 -6.67
C GLY A 339 -10.47 -8.77 -7.39
N PHE A 340 -11.10 -9.76 -6.75
CA PHE A 340 -12.29 -10.45 -7.28
C PHE A 340 -13.46 -9.49 -7.42
N ALA A 341 -13.72 -8.65 -6.42
CA ALA A 341 -14.78 -7.65 -6.45
C ALA A 341 -14.60 -6.65 -7.60
N VAL A 342 -13.38 -6.12 -7.80
CA VAL A 342 -13.07 -5.21 -8.93
C VAL A 342 -13.20 -5.92 -10.28
N CYS A 343 -12.73 -7.17 -10.39
CA CYS A 343 -12.88 -7.99 -11.60
C CYS A 343 -14.35 -8.26 -11.94
N ASN A 344 -15.17 -8.58 -10.93
CA ASN A 344 -16.62 -8.79 -11.07
C ASN A 344 -17.35 -7.50 -11.46
N TRP A 345 -16.95 -6.35 -10.90
CA TRP A 345 -17.49 -5.05 -11.29
C TRP A 345 -17.17 -4.70 -12.73
N LEU A 346 -15.90 -4.82 -13.15
CA LEU A 346 -15.48 -4.58 -14.53
C LEU A 346 -16.23 -5.46 -15.53
N ALA A 347 -16.51 -6.72 -15.17
CA ALA A 347 -17.23 -7.69 -16.00
C ALA A 347 -18.74 -7.40 -16.16
N LEU A 348 -19.34 -6.66 -15.21
CA LEU A 348 -20.77 -6.35 -15.13
C LEU A 348 -21.10 -4.88 -15.42
N SER A 349 -20.11 -3.98 -15.44
CA SER A 349 -20.38 -2.55 -15.65
C SER A 349 -20.68 -2.22 -17.11
N ARG A 350 -21.78 -1.49 -17.34
CA ARG A 350 -22.15 -0.94 -18.65
C ARG A 350 -21.36 0.32 -19.03
N SER A 351 -20.72 1.01 -18.08
CA SER A 351 -19.91 2.21 -18.36
C SER A 351 -18.51 1.87 -18.89
N ILE A 352 -18.10 0.61 -18.77
CA ILE A 352 -16.79 0.10 -19.20
C ILE A 352 -16.89 -0.39 -20.65
N ALA A 353 -15.87 -0.09 -21.46
CA ALA A 353 -15.81 -0.52 -22.86
C ALA A 353 -15.78 -2.06 -23.00
N ASP A 354 -16.33 -2.59 -24.09
CA ASP A 354 -16.52 -4.04 -24.26
C ASP A 354 -15.20 -4.83 -24.18
N VAL A 355 -14.10 -4.29 -24.73
CA VAL A 355 -12.75 -4.91 -24.66
C VAL A 355 -12.29 -5.12 -23.21
N SER A 356 -12.45 -4.08 -22.38
CA SER A 356 -12.13 -4.11 -20.95
C SER A 356 -13.07 -5.04 -20.16
N ARG A 357 -14.35 -5.03 -20.50
CA ARG A 357 -15.37 -5.91 -19.90
C ARG A 357 -15.06 -7.37 -20.20
N ASP A 358 -14.71 -7.71 -21.44
CA ASP A 358 -14.37 -9.08 -21.84
C ASP A 358 -13.02 -9.56 -21.32
N LEU A 359 -12.04 -8.66 -21.16
CA LEU A 359 -10.82 -8.96 -20.42
C LEU A 359 -11.11 -9.33 -18.97
N ALA A 360 -11.95 -8.54 -18.27
CA ALA A 360 -12.36 -8.86 -16.90
C ALA A 360 -13.15 -10.17 -16.82
N ARG A 361 -14.14 -10.37 -17.69
CA ARG A 361 -14.90 -11.64 -17.80
C ARG A 361 -14.01 -12.85 -18.07
N SER A 362 -12.89 -12.68 -18.77
CA SER A 362 -11.92 -13.75 -19.00
C SER A 362 -11.07 -14.03 -17.75
N ASN A 363 -10.70 -12.98 -17.00
CA ASN A 363 -9.93 -13.09 -15.76
C ASN A 363 -10.75 -13.65 -14.57
N LEU A 364 -12.08 -13.54 -14.59
CA LEU A 364 -12.96 -14.18 -13.59
C LEU A 364 -12.65 -15.69 -13.43
N PHE A 365 -12.23 -16.38 -14.50
CA PHE A 365 -11.82 -17.79 -14.46
C PHE A 365 -10.81 -18.11 -13.34
N PHE A 366 -9.88 -17.19 -13.06
CA PHE A 366 -8.85 -17.38 -12.03
C PHE A 366 -9.39 -17.15 -10.61
N TYR A 367 -10.40 -16.30 -10.47
CA TYR A 367 -11.02 -15.97 -9.17
C TYR A 367 -12.10 -16.95 -8.73
N ILE A 368 -12.93 -17.46 -9.64
CA ILE A 368 -14.11 -18.26 -9.28
C ILE A 368 -13.75 -19.47 -8.40
N GLN A 369 -14.57 -19.68 -7.37
CA GLN A 369 -14.43 -20.70 -6.33
C GLN A 369 -15.56 -21.74 -6.46
N PRO A 370 -15.38 -22.96 -5.90
CA PRO A 370 -16.46 -23.94 -5.85
C PRO A 370 -17.53 -23.48 -4.86
N ALA A 371 -18.78 -23.92 -5.08
CA ALA A 371 -19.96 -23.50 -4.32
C ALA A 371 -19.75 -23.70 -2.81
N LYS A 372 -19.12 -24.81 -2.41
CA LYS A 372 -18.79 -25.15 -1.02
C LYS A 372 -17.83 -24.16 -0.31
N THR A 373 -17.06 -23.37 -1.06
CA THR A 373 -16.20 -22.32 -0.49
C THR A 373 -16.97 -21.03 -0.25
N MET A 374 -17.98 -20.73 -1.08
CA MET A 374 -18.82 -19.53 -0.95
C MET A 374 -20.06 -19.77 -0.07
N MET A 375 -20.49 -21.02 0.05
CA MET A 375 -21.66 -21.48 0.79
C MET A 375 -21.26 -22.77 1.54
N PRO A 376 -20.70 -22.69 2.76
CA PRO A 376 -20.23 -23.85 3.53
C PRO A 376 -21.27 -24.95 3.75
N SER A 377 -22.57 -24.61 3.79
CA SER A 377 -23.68 -25.58 3.87
C SER A 377 -23.89 -26.40 2.58
N PHE A 378 -23.28 -25.99 1.46
CA PHE A 378 -23.45 -26.65 0.17
C PHE A 378 -23.00 -28.12 0.21
N THR A 379 -23.97 -29.00 0.00
CA THR A 379 -23.79 -30.45 -0.06
C THR A 379 -24.38 -30.96 -1.37
N ALA A 380 -23.64 -31.79 -2.11
CA ALA A 380 -24.04 -32.31 -3.41
C ALA A 380 -23.73 -33.80 -3.53
N GLN A 381 -24.61 -34.54 -4.21
CA GLN A 381 -24.37 -35.95 -4.55
C GLN A 381 -25.03 -36.34 -5.88
N PRO A 382 -24.57 -37.42 -6.53
CA PRO A 382 -25.23 -37.97 -7.71
C PRO A 382 -26.67 -38.40 -7.39
N VAL A 383 -27.59 -38.20 -8.33
CA VAL A 383 -29.00 -38.59 -8.20
C VAL A 383 -29.16 -40.12 -8.09
N GLY A 384 -28.20 -40.90 -8.60
CA GLY A 384 -28.20 -42.37 -8.51
C GLY A 384 -29.12 -43.09 -9.51
N PHE A 385 -29.73 -42.38 -10.46
CA PHE A 385 -30.52 -42.98 -11.52
C PHE A 385 -29.65 -43.53 -12.65
N VAL A 386 -29.89 -44.77 -13.08
CA VAL A 386 -29.20 -45.42 -14.19
C VAL A 386 -30.08 -45.33 -15.45
N PRO A 387 -29.59 -44.77 -16.57
CA PRO A 387 -30.38 -44.70 -17.80
C PRO A 387 -30.54 -46.09 -18.44
N PRO A 388 -31.58 -46.28 -19.29
CA PRO A 388 -31.73 -47.50 -20.07
C PRO A 388 -30.55 -47.75 -21.02
N ASP A 389 -30.29 -49.02 -21.34
CA ASP A 389 -29.23 -49.41 -22.29
C ASP A 389 -29.31 -48.63 -23.62
N GLY A 390 -28.17 -48.09 -24.04
CA GLY A 390 -28.05 -47.25 -25.25
C GLY A 390 -28.35 -45.76 -25.04
N TYR A 391 -28.67 -45.32 -23.82
CA TYR A 391 -28.91 -43.92 -23.47
C TYR A 391 -27.89 -43.37 -22.46
N ARG A 392 -27.62 -42.06 -22.54
CA ARG A 392 -26.79 -41.26 -21.61
C ARG A 392 -27.70 -40.24 -20.89
N LEU A 393 -27.40 -39.90 -19.65
CA LEU A 393 -28.19 -38.91 -18.89
C LEU A 393 -28.06 -37.50 -19.49
N SER A 394 -29.13 -36.72 -19.45
CA SER A 394 -29.11 -35.27 -19.67
C SER A 394 -29.40 -34.51 -18.37
N ASN A 395 -29.41 -33.18 -18.42
CA ASN A 395 -29.46 -32.33 -17.23
C ASN A 395 -30.75 -32.55 -16.39
N PRO A 396 -30.65 -32.89 -15.09
CA PRO A 396 -31.79 -33.08 -14.20
C PRO A 396 -32.43 -31.76 -13.76
N SER A 397 -33.76 -31.73 -13.64
CA SER A 397 -34.50 -30.57 -13.13
C SER A 397 -35.37 -30.93 -11.91
N VAL A 398 -34.99 -30.43 -10.73
CA VAL A 398 -35.71 -30.60 -9.45
C VAL A 398 -36.85 -29.60 -9.31
N ALA A 399 -37.96 -30.03 -8.72
CA ALA A 399 -39.03 -29.16 -8.21
C ALA A 399 -39.60 -29.72 -6.89
N ARG A 400 -40.35 -28.86 -6.17
CA ARG A 400 -41.19 -29.27 -5.05
C ARG A 400 -42.63 -29.40 -5.52
N TRP A 401 -43.25 -30.54 -5.25
CA TRP A 401 -44.69 -30.77 -5.47
C TRP A 401 -45.31 -31.20 -4.14
N ASP A 402 -46.21 -30.37 -3.61
CA ASP A 402 -46.67 -30.42 -2.22
C ASP A 402 -45.52 -30.58 -1.22
N ASN A 403 -45.47 -31.70 -0.48
CA ASN A 403 -44.45 -32.00 0.50
C ASN A 403 -43.39 -33.01 -0.01
N GLN A 404 -43.22 -33.10 -1.33
CA GLN A 404 -42.35 -34.08 -2.00
C GLN A 404 -41.33 -33.38 -2.90
N ILE A 405 -40.15 -33.99 -3.02
CA ILE A 405 -39.13 -33.61 -4.00
C ILE A 405 -39.35 -34.46 -5.24
N VAL A 406 -39.45 -33.81 -6.40
CA VAL A 406 -39.52 -34.49 -7.70
C VAL A 406 -38.37 -34.02 -8.58
N VAL A 407 -37.76 -34.94 -9.33
CA VAL A 407 -36.73 -34.62 -10.32
C VAL A 407 -37.17 -35.18 -11.67
N LEU A 408 -37.21 -34.31 -12.69
CA LEU A 408 -37.28 -34.76 -14.07
C LEU A 408 -35.86 -35.09 -14.55
N GLN A 409 -35.68 -36.35 -14.95
CA GLN A 409 -34.43 -36.88 -15.48
C GLN A 409 -34.61 -37.24 -16.95
N GLY A 410 -33.91 -36.55 -17.84
CA GLY A 410 -33.86 -36.89 -19.26
C GLY A 410 -32.76 -37.91 -19.58
N ALA A 411 -32.95 -38.65 -20.66
CA ALA A 411 -31.94 -39.56 -21.22
C ALA A 411 -31.97 -39.51 -22.75
N ILE A 412 -30.80 -39.46 -23.39
CA ILE A 412 -30.62 -39.31 -24.85
C ILE A 412 -29.78 -40.44 -25.44
N THR A 413 -30.03 -40.84 -26.68
CA THR A 413 -29.30 -41.94 -27.35
C THR A 413 -27.80 -41.67 -27.55
N LEU A 414 -26.94 -42.67 -27.32
CA LEU A 414 -25.47 -42.53 -27.37
C LEU A 414 -24.93 -41.90 -28.67
N ALA A 415 -25.49 -42.25 -29.83
CA ALA A 415 -25.04 -41.71 -31.13
C ALA A 415 -25.16 -40.17 -31.24
N ALA A 416 -26.05 -39.56 -30.45
CA ALA A 416 -26.20 -38.10 -30.40
C ALA A 416 -25.12 -37.42 -29.53
N ALA A 417 -24.59 -38.13 -28.53
CA ALA A 417 -23.59 -37.59 -27.60
C ALA A 417 -22.21 -37.41 -28.26
N GLU A 418 -21.87 -38.23 -29.26
CA GLU A 418 -20.64 -38.07 -30.04
C GLU A 418 -20.73 -36.96 -31.10
N GLU A 419 -21.92 -36.68 -31.65
CA GLU A 419 -22.13 -35.56 -32.60
C GLU A 419 -22.07 -34.18 -31.93
N ASN A 420 -22.59 -34.03 -30.70
CA ASN A 420 -22.50 -32.75 -29.97
C ASN A 420 -21.05 -32.32 -29.67
N LEU A 421 -20.11 -33.27 -29.57
CA LEU A 421 -18.67 -33.01 -29.45
C LEU A 421 -18.01 -32.57 -30.77
N ARG A 422 -18.71 -32.68 -31.92
CA ARG A 422 -18.20 -32.33 -33.25
C ARG A 422 -19.21 -31.47 -34.01
N ALA A 423 -19.23 -30.18 -33.70
CA ALA A 423 -19.98 -29.16 -34.44
C ALA A 423 -19.43 -28.96 -35.88
N ARG A 424 -19.67 -29.93 -36.79
CA ARG A 424 -19.60 -29.90 -38.27
C ARG A 424 -19.81 -31.32 -38.84
N ALA A 425 -21.07 -31.78 -38.92
CA ALA A 425 -21.47 -32.94 -39.73
C ALA A 425 -22.86 -32.67 -40.38
N PRO A 426 -23.10 -32.97 -41.67
CA PRO A 426 -24.38 -32.67 -42.32
C PRO A 426 -25.48 -33.74 -42.13
N ASP A 427 -25.10 -34.98 -41.85
CA ASP A 427 -26.00 -36.14 -41.77
C ASP A 427 -26.27 -36.55 -40.31
N ARG A 428 -27.17 -35.80 -39.65
CA ARG A 428 -27.54 -36.07 -38.25
C ARG A 428 -28.29 -37.39 -38.10
N ALA A 429 -27.83 -38.24 -37.18
CA ALA A 429 -28.59 -39.40 -36.74
C ALA A 429 -29.83 -38.96 -35.93
N ALA A 430 -30.88 -39.78 -35.91
CA ALA A 430 -32.10 -39.48 -35.17
C ALA A 430 -31.84 -39.55 -33.65
N VAL A 431 -31.68 -38.39 -33.01
CA VAL A 431 -31.60 -38.26 -31.55
C VAL A 431 -32.95 -38.68 -30.96
N HIS A 432 -32.98 -39.66 -30.04
CA HIS A 432 -34.20 -40.01 -29.30
C HIS A 432 -34.07 -39.64 -27.83
N THR A 433 -35.13 -39.09 -27.25
CA THR A 433 -35.16 -38.58 -25.86
C THR A 433 -36.26 -39.28 -25.06
N ARG A 434 -35.88 -39.82 -23.90
CA ARG A 434 -36.79 -40.41 -22.90
C ARG A 434 -36.73 -39.58 -21.62
N ASN A 435 -37.85 -39.40 -20.94
CA ASN A 435 -37.95 -38.55 -19.75
C ASN A 435 -38.63 -39.30 -18.61
N PHE A 436 -38.03 -39.23 -17.43
CA PHE A 436 -38.43 -39.97 -16.24
C PHE A 436 -38.77 -39.01 -15.10
N LEU A 437 -39.86 -39.27 -14.39
CA LEU A 437 -40.18 -38.61 -13.13
C LEU A 437 -39.60 -39.46 -11.99
N LEU A 438 -38.63 -38.88 -11.28
CA LEU A 438 -38.07 -39.45 -10.06
C LEU A 438 -38.77 -38.81 -8.87
N ARG A 439 -39.31 -39.62 -7.96
CA ARG A 439 -39.77 -39.15 -6.64
C ARG A 439 -38.67 -39.41 -5.64
N ILE A 440 -38.26 -38.35 -4.94
CA ILE A 440 -37.08 -38.35 -4.08
C ILE A 440 -37.51 -38.02 -2.63
N ASP A 441 -36.94 -38.73 -1.66
CA ASP A 441 -37.16 -38.45 -0.23
C ASP A 441 -36.29 -37.29 0.30
N SER A 442 -36.42 -36.93 1.59
CA SER A 442 -35.70 -35.78 2.15
C SER A 442 -34.19 -35.99 2.31
N GLU A 443 -33.71 -37.23 2.24
CA GLU A 443 -32.30 -37.61 2.32
C GLU A 443 -31.71 -37.91 0.92
N PHE A 444 -32.48 -37.56 -0.12
CA PHE A 444 -32.20 -37.75 -1.54
C PHE A 444 -32.22 -39.19 -2.05
N GLY A 445 -32.85 -40.12 -1.33
CA GLY A 445 -33.14 -41.47 -1.83
C GLY A 445 -34.20 -41.48 -2.92
N ILE A 446 -34.00 -42.25 -4.00
CA ILE A 446 -35.03 -42.47 -5.04
C ILE A 446 -36.11 -43.41 -4.46
N ALA A 447 -37.31 -42.88 -4.28
CA ALA A 447 -38.50 -43.63 -3.84
C ALA A 447 -39.27 -44.26 -5.02
N SER A 448 -39.32 -43.60 -6.18
CA SER A 448 -39.76 -44.20 -7.44
C SER A 448 -39.09 -43.54 -8.64
N ALA A 449 -39.00 -44.26 -9.77
CA ALA A 449 -38.40 -43.80 -11.01
C ALA A 449 -39.25 -44.30 -12.19
N ASP A 450 -40.07 -43.41 -12.73
CA ASP A 450 -41.19 -43.77 -13.60
C ASP A 450 -41.10 -43.02 -14.95
N GLU A 451 -41.20 -43.74 -16.07
CA GLU A 451 -41.16 -43.10 -17.39
C GLU A 451 -42.43 -42.31 -17.69
N ILE A 452 -42.27 -41.11 -18.26
CA ILE A 452 -43.37 -40.24 -18.68
C ILE A 452 -43.67 -40.53 -20.15
N SER A 453 -44.89 -41.03 -20.40
CA SER A 453 -45.38 -41.20 -21.78
C SER A 453 -45.76 -39.86 -22.43
N GLN A 454 -45.31 -39.67 -23.68
CA GLN A 454 -45.61 -38.47 -24.48
C GLN A 454 -47.06 -38.51 -25.04
N PRO A 455 -47.66 -37.36 -25.36
CA PRO A 455 -49.00 -37.31 -25.96
C PRO A 455 -49.02 -37.96 -27.34
N THR A 456 -50.06 -38.76 -27.65
CA THR A 456 -50.18 -39.44 -28.96
C THR A 456 -50.50 -38.49 -30.12
N ASP A 457 -50.96 -37.28 -29.82
CA ASP A 457 -51.28 -36.20 -30.73
C ASP A 457 -50.13 -35.17 -30.88
N LEU A 458 -49.00 -35.37 -30.21
CA LEU A 458 -47.80 -34.55 -30.38
C LEU A 458 -47.30 -34.66 -31.85
N PRO A 459 -46.99 -33.54 -32.53
CA PRO A 459 -46.47 -33.57 -33.90
C PRO A 459 -45.22 -34.46 -34.02
N ARG A 460 -45.16 -35.30 -35.06
CA ARG A 460 -43.95 -36.11 -35.32
C ARG A 460 -42.75 -35.18 -35.52
N PRO A 461 -41.68 -35.27 -34.70
CA PRO A 461 -40.52 -34.40 -34.82
C PRO A 461 -39.82 -34.62 -36.16
N ALA A 462 -39.36 -33.54 -36.81
CA ALA A 462 -38.72 -33.61 -38.12
C ALA A 462 -37.44 -34.49 -38.16
N TYR A 463 -36.84 -34.75 -37.00
CA TYR A 463 -35.61 -35.54 -36.81
C TYR A 463 -35.76 -36.71 -35.81
N GLY A 464 -36.98 -37.07 -35.41
CA GLY A 464 -37.23 -38.10 -34.39
C GLY A 464 -37.00 -37.67 -32.92
N CYS A 465 -36.58 -36.42 -32.69
CA CYS A 465 -36.24 -35.88 -31.38
C CYS A 465 -37.45 -35.68 -30.47
N GLY A 466 -37.47 -36.36 -29.32
CA GLY A 466 -38.47 -36.15 -28.27
C GLY A 466 -38.33 -34.79 -27.57
N LEU A 467 -39.14 -34.58 -26.52
CA LEU A 467 -39.07 -33.36 -25.72
C LEU A 467 -37.75 -33.27 -24.92
N GLU A 468 -37.04 -32.16 -25.08
CA GLU A 468 -35.74 -31.87 -24.47
C GLU A 468 -35.86 -30.84 -23.33
N ALA A 469 -34.87 -30.83 -22.41
CA ALA A 469 -34.75 -29.87 -21.30
C ALA A 469 -36.06 -29.65 -20.51
N MET A 470 -36.68 -30.75 -20.07
CA MET A 470 -37.90 -30.69 -19.27
C MET A 470 -37.63 -30.09 -17.87
N ARG A 471 -38.50 -29.18 -17.43
CA ARG A 471 -38.41 -28.49 -16.13
C ARG A 471 -39.76 -28.59 -15.40
N PRO A 472 -39.86 -29.28 -14.26
CA PRO A 472 -41.10 -29.43 -13.53
C PRO A 472 -41.43 -28.17 -12.72
N PHE A 473 -42.72 -27.91 -12.52
CA PHE A 473 -43.22 -26.90 -11.59
C PHE A 473 -44.65 -27.24 -11.14
N ALA A 474 -45.05 -26.82 -9.95
CA ALA A 474 -46.42 -26.93 -9.48
C ALA A 474 -47.24 -25.70 -9.92
N TRP A 475 -48.44 -25.90 -10.45
CA TRP A 475 -49.37 -24.81 -10.79
C TRP A 475 -50.83 -25.29 -10.67
N GLU A 476 -51.66 -24.52 -9.96
CA GLU A 476 -53.01 -24.88 -9.49
C GLU A 476 -53.05 -26.25 -8.78
N GLY A 477 -52.00 -26.55 -7.99
CA GLY A 477 -51.82 -27.81 -7.26
C GLY A 477 -51.45 -29.03 -8.11
N GLN A 478 -51.38 -28.88 -9.44
CA GLN A 478 -51.00 -29.95 -10.36
C GLN A 478 -49.51 -29.87 -10.72
N LEU A 479 -48.91 -31.01 -11.08
CA LEU A 479 -47.55 -31.05 -11.62
C LEU A 479 -47.58 -30.73 -13.12
N TRP A 480 -46.85 -29.70 -13.52
CA TRP A 480 -46.63 -29.30 -14.91
C TRP A 480 -45.15 -29.40 -15.25
N SER A 481 -44.84 -29.39 -16.55
CA SER A 481 -43.48 -29.22 -17.05
C SER A 481 -43.46 -28.32 -18.27
N SER A 482 -42.46 -27.44 -18.34
CA SER A 482 -42.01 -26.83 -19.61
C SER A 482 -40.96 -27.72 -20.27
N ALA A 483 -40.86 -27.71 -21.59
CA ALA A 483 -39.92 -28.48 -22.38
C ALA A 483 -39.67 -27.80 -23.75
N TYR A 484 -38.73 -28.32 -24.54
CA TYR A 484 -38.51 -27.88 -25.93
C TYR A 484 -38.76 -29.01 -26.92
N MET A 485 -39.48 -28.69 -28.00
CA MET A 485 -39.77 -29.57 -29.11
C MET A 485 -38.98 -29.13 -30.35
N ARG A 486 -38.17 -30.03 -30.92
CA ARG A 486 -37.33 -29.73 -32.09
C ARG A 486 -38.12 -29.90 -33.39
N ALA A 487 -38.92 -28.89 -33.73
CA ALA A 487 -39.78 -28.90 -34.91
C ALA A 487 -39.05 -28.67 -36.25
N SER A 488 -37.86 -28.04 -36.24
CA SER A 488 -37.06 -27.76 -37.45
C SER A 488 -35.55 -27.80 -37.17
N ALA A 489 -34.73 -27.61 -38.21
CA ALA A 489 -33.27 -27.63 -38.12
C ALA A 489 -32.66 -26.45 -37.32
N ALA A 490 -33.40 -25.34 -37.16
CA ALA A 490 -32.84 -24.05 -36.75
C ALA A 490 -33.26 -23.59 -35.33
N GLU A 491 -34.52 -23.79 -34.95
CA GLU A 491 -35.09 -23.27 -33.68
C GLU A 491 -36.03 -24.32 -33.06
N GLY A 492 -36.03 -24.45 -31.73
CA GLY A 492 -36.92 -25.32 -30.96
C GLY A 492 -38.13 -24.55 -30.42
N GLU A 493 -39.32 -25.13 -30.47
CA GLU A 493 -40.54 -24.53 -29.94
C GLU A 493 -40.69 -24.88 -28.43
N PRO A 494 -40.91 -23.90 -27.53
CA PRO A 494 -41.22 -24.20 -26.14
C PRO A 494 -42.63 -24.77 -26.00
N VAL A 495 -42.75 -25.84 -25.22
CA VAL A 495 -43.99 -26.58 -24.95
C VAL A 495 -44.22 -26.61 -23.44
N ILE A 496 -45.48 -26.54 -23.02
CA ILE A 496 -45.88 -26.88 -21.66
C ILE A 496 -46.92 -28.00 -21.68
N ALA A 497 -46.91 -28.84 -20.63
CA ALA A 497 -47.90 -29.90 -20.44
C ALA A 497 -48.05 -30.22 -18.95
N ARG A 498 -49.23 -30.75 -18.58
CA ARG A 498 -49.49 -31.32 -17.25
C ARG A 498 -49.04 -32.77 -17.21
N ILE A 499 -48.50 -33.22 -16.07
CA ILE A 499 -48.07 -34.60 -15.85
C ILE A 499 -49.13 -35.28 -14.98
N ASP A 500 -50.00 -36.07 -15.60
CA ASP A 500 -51.07 -36.81 -14.94
C ASP A 500 -50.64 -38.26 -14.66
N HIS A 501 -51.10 -38.82 -13.54
CA HIS A 501 -50.98 -40.24 -13.23
C HIS A 501 -52.14 -41.03 -13.85
N GLY A 502 -51.85 -41.97 -14.78
CA GLY A 502 -52.85 -42.93 -15.25
C GLY A 502 -52.74 -43.40 -16.71
N GLY A 503 -52.81 -44.71 -16.90
CA GLY A 503 -52.76 -45.39 -18.20
C GLY A 503 -52.09 -46.76 -18.07
N PRO A 504 -51.65 -47.38 -19.18
CA PRO A 504 -50.74 -48.52 -19.14
C PRO A 504 -49.30 -48.14 -18.73
N ALA A 505 -49.00 -46.84 -18.62
CA ALA A 505 -47.78 -46.29 -18.03
C ALA A 505 -48.13 -45.46 -16.77
N PRO A 506 -47.23 -45.37 -15.77
CA PRO A 506 -47.50 -44.68 -14.50
C PRO A 506 -47.78 -43.18 -14.66
N TYR A 507 -46.99 -42.46 -15.48
CA TYR A 507 -47.21 -41.04 -15.79
C TYR A 507 -47.37 -40.79 -17.29
N ARG A 508 -48.16 -39.76 -17.62
CA ARG A 508 -48.38 -39.30 -18.99
C ARG A 508 -48.47 -37.78 -19.06
N MET A 509 -48.04 -37.23 -20.19
CA MET A 509 -48.26 -35.81 -20.49
C MET A 509 -49.69 -35.62 -21.02
N THR A 510 -50.37 -34.61 -20.51
CA THR A 510 -51.74 -34.21 -20.87
C THR A 510 -51.82 -32.70 -20.98
N ASP A 511 -52.91 -32.18 -21.55
CA ASP A 511 -53.22 -30.74 -21.54
C ASP A 511 -52.03 -29.87 -22.04
N TRP A 512 -51.45 -30.31 -23.16
CA TRP A 512 -50.20 -29.76 -23.69
C TRP A 512 -50.45 -28.66 -24.72
N ARG A 513 -49.57 -27.66 -24.76
CA ARG A 513 -49.63 -26.57 -25.74
C ARG A 513 -48.26 -25.98 -26.07
N VAL A 514 -48.10 -25.53 -27.31
CA VAL A 514 -46.91 -24.79 -27.78
C VAL A 514 -47.04 -23.32 -27.38
N LEU A 515 -46.02 -22.78 -26.71
CA LEU A 515 -45.91 -21.36 -26.37
C LEU A 515 -45.28 -20.61 -27.54
N ARG A 516 -46.10 -20.01 -28.42
CA ARG A 516 -45.58 -19.19 -29.52
C ARG A 516 -45.44 -17.73 -29.04
N PRO A 517 -44.23 -17.13 -29.05
CA PRO A 517 -44.07 -15.73 -28.69
C PRO A 517 -44.84 -14.81 -29.64
N ILE A 518 -45.65 -13.93 -29.07
CA ILE A 518 -46.35 -12.87 -29.82
C ILE A 518 -45.42 -11.64 -29.89
N GLY A 519 -44.62 -11.54 -30.95
CA GLY A 519 -43.72 -10.41 -31.18
C GLY A 519 -42.40 -10.77 -31.86
N ALA A 520 -41.37 -9.95 -31.62
CA ALA A 520 -40.02 -10.16 -32.15
C ALA A 520 -39.42 -11.50 -31.69
N LYS A 521 -38.65 -12.15 -32.58
CA LYS A 521 -37.98 -13.43 -32.31
C LYS A 521 -37.22 -13.39 -30.98
N MET A 522 -37.55 -14.30 -30.08
CA MET A 522 -36.69 -14.60 -28.93
C MET A 522 -35.66 -15.64 -29.35
N ASN A 523 -34.38 -15.28 -29.29
CA ASN A 523 -33.30 -16.24 -29.52
C ASN A 523 -33.17 -17.20 -28.33
N GLY A 524 -33.50 -18.48 -28.53
CA GLY A 524 -33.00 -19.58 -27.72
C GLY A 524 -33.92 -20.16 -26.63
N ASN A 525 -33.51 -21.34 -26.16
CA ASN A 525 -34.32 -22.30 -25.39
C ASN A 525 -34.42 -21.96 -23.88
N ASN A 526 -34.72 -20.71 -23.52
CA ASN A 526 -34.50 -20.22 -22.15
C ASN A 526 -35.68 -19.56 -21.43
N TRP A 527 -36.88 -20.06 -21.69
CA TRP A 527 -38.10 -19.74 -20.94
C TRP A 527 -38.10 -20.52 -19.63
N LEU A 528 -37.92 -19.81 -18.51
CA LEU A 528 -37.87 -20.36 -17.16
C LEU A 528 -39.26 -20.23 -16.50
N PRO A 529 -39.88 -21.32 -16.00
CA PRO A 529 -41.14 -21.21 -15.28
C PRO A 529 -41.08 -20.25 -14.08
N LEU A 530 -42.13 -19.45 -13.91
CA LEU A 530 -42.33 -18.49 -12.84
C LEU A 530 -43.80 -18.55 -12.39
N VAL A 531 -44.08 -19.23 -11.29
CA VAL A 531 -45.45 -19.36 -10.77
C VAL A 531 -45.68 -18.35 -9.65
N LYS A 532 -46.54 -17.36 -9.90
CA LYS A 532 -46.89 -16.34 -8.91
C LYS A 532 -48.07 -16.82 -8.05
N PRO A 533 -47.96 -16.78 -6.71
CA PRO A 533 -49.04 -17.19 -5.81
C PRO A 533 -50.26 -16.28 -5.96
N ALA A 534 -51.42 -16.76 -5.49
CA ALA A 534 -52.59 -15.92 -5.31
C ALA A 534 -52.27 -14.80 -4.30
N GLY A 535 -52.71 -13.58 -4.60
CA GLY A 535 -52.37 -12.38 -3.84
C GLY A 535 -53.55 -11.41 -3.76
N ILE A 536 -53.36 -10.26 -3.10
CA ILE A 536 -54.43 -9.26 -2.90
C ILE A 536 -54.96 -8.80 -4.27
N GLY A 537 -56.19 -9.18 -4.59
CA GLY A 537 -56.85 -8.86 -5.86
C GLY A 537 -56.75 -9.92 -6.97
N THR A 538 -56.14 -11.09 -6.74
CA THR A 538 -56.22 -12.23 -7.69
C THR A 538 -56.40 -13.57 -6.99
N ASP A 539 -57.57 -14.19 -7.19
CA ASP A 539 -58.03 -15.41 -6.52
C ASP A 539 -57.32 -16.72 -6.94
N ARG A 540 -56.33 -16.66 -7.84
CA ARG A 540 -55.65 -17.81 -8.43
C ARG A 540 -54.16 -17.55 -8.67
N GLU A 541 -53.39 -18.63 -8.71
CA GLU A 541 -51.99 -18.62 -9.14
C GLU A 541 -51.86 -18.21 -10.62
N ARG A 542 -50.78 -17.50 -10.95
CA ARG A 542 -50.50 -17.03 -12.31
C ARG A 542 -49.18 -17.61 -12.82
N LEU A 543 -49.26 -18.45 -13.84
CA LEU A 543 -48.10 -18.94 -14.57
C LEU A 543 -47.54 -17.83 -15.48
N GLN A 544 -46.24 -17.61 -15.38
CA GLN A 544 -45.44 -16.73 -16.23
C GLN A 544 -44.14 -17.45 -16.62
N PHE A 545 -43.42 -16.89 -17.59
CA PHE A 545 -42.09 -17.35 -17.98
C PHE A 545 -41.10 -16.20 -17.93
N LEU A 546 -39.95 -16.45 -17.33
CA LEU A 546 -38.82 -15.53 -17.22
C LEU A 546 -37.78 -15.87 -18.29
N SER A 547 -37.24 -14.85 -18.95
CA SER A 547 -35.98 -14.91 -19.69
C SER A 547 -34.98 -13.94 -19.06
N VAL A 548 -33.76 -14.43 -18.83
CA VAL A 548 -32.63 -13.66 -18.27
C VAL A 548 -31.62 -13.39 -19.38
N GLY A 549 -31.12 -12.16 -19.42
CA GLY A 549 -30.13 -11.65 -20.36
C GLY A 549 -29.99 -10.14 -20.18
N ASP A 550 -29.48 -9.41 -21.19
CA ASP A 550 -29.28 -7.96 -21.10
C ASP A 550 -30.58 -7.15 -20.91
N SER A 551 -31.72 -7.76 -21.24
CA SER A 551 -33.04 -7.37 -20.74
C SER A 551 -33.71 -8.55 -20.05
N ILE A 552 -34.31 -8.30 -18.88
CA ILE A 552 -35.18 -9.24 -18.19
C ILE A 552 -36.56 -9.18 -18.84
N ARG A 553 -37.03 -10.32 -19.34
CA ARG A 553 -38.33 -10.42 -20.02
C ARG A 553 -39.25 -11.38 -19.28
N ILE A 554 -40.48 -10.94 -19.00
CA ILE A 554 -41.55 -11.76 -18.41
C ILE A 554 -42.63 -11.96 -19.46
N VAL A 555 -43.02 -13.20 -19.67
CA VAL A 555 -44.00 -13.65 -20.66
C VAL A 555 -45.17 -14.32 -19.95
N GLY A 556 -46.39 -14.15 -20.47
CA GLY A 556 -47.58 -14.83 -19.96
C GLY A 556 -47.69 -16.29 -20.41
N ASP A 557 -48.66 -16.99 -19.82
CA ASP A 557 -48.95 -18.39 -20.11
C ASP A 557 -49.49 -18.65 -21.54
N GLN A 558 -49.78 -17.58 -22.31
CA GLN A 558 -50.19 -17.59 -23.72
C GLN A 558 -49.11 -17.05 -24.67
N GLY A 559 -47.87 -16.83 -24.20
CA GLY A 559 -46.74 -16.38 -25.04
C GLY A 559 -46.69 -14.86 -25.32
N GLN A 560 -47.55 -14.07 -24.70
CA GLN A 560 -47.51 -12.60 -24.78
C GLN A 560 -46.46 -12.01 -23.83
N THR A 561 -45.64 -11.07 -24.30
CA THR A 561 -44.69 -10.35 -23.42
C THR A 561 -45.48 -9.44 -22.47
N ILE A 562 -45.32 -9.66 -21.16
CA ILE A 562 -45.98 -8.88 -20.09
C ILE A 562 -45.12 -7.69 -19.70
N SER A 563 -43.80 -7.88 -19.59
CA SER A 563 -42.85 -6.81 -19.35
C SER A 563 -41.49 -7.16 -19.92
N GLU A 564 -40.77 -6.15 -20.40
CA GLU A 564 -39.36 -6.22 -20.75
C GLU A 564 -38.65 -5.03 -20.13
N LYS A 565 -37.55 -5.27 -19.42
CA LYS A 565 -36.80 -4.26 -18.69
C LYS A 565 -35.31 -4.45 -18.91
N PRO A 566 -34.55 -3.40 -19.31
CA PRO A 566 -33.10 -3.50 -19.42
C PRO A 566 -32.48 -3.80 -18.05
N SER A 567 -31.46 -4.65 -18.03
CA SER A 567 -30.65 -4.89 -16.85
C SER A 567 -29.80 -3.65 -16.52
N SER A 568 -29.64 -3.32 -15.23
CA SER A 568 -28.73 -2.26 -14.76
C SER A 568 -27.24 -2.62 -14.96
N VAL A 569 -26.92 -3.91 -15.03
CA VAL A 569 -25.59 -4.45 -15.35
C VAL A 569 -25.56 -5.02 -16.78
N ALA A 570 -24.37 -5.13 -17.36
CA ALA A 570 -24.12 -5.81 -18.63
C ALA A 570 -24.35 -7.32 -18.48
N ALA A 571 -25.55 -7.77 -18.88
CA ALA A 571 -26.08 -9.10 -18.64
C ALA A 571 -26.26 -9.90 -19.96
N ASP A 572 -25.66 -9.44 -21.04
CA ASP A 572 -25.60 -10.04 -22.38
C ASP A 572 -25.13 -11.52 -22.38
N GLU A 573 -24.26 -11.90 -21.44
CA GLU A 573 -23.74 -13.26 -21.29
C GLU A 573 -24.53 -14.12 -20.29
N LEU A 574 -25.42 -13.52 -19.48
CA LEU A 574 -26.27 -14.25 -18.54
C LEU A 574 -27.38 -14.97 -19.28
N LYS A 575 -27.51 -16.27 -19.02
CA LYS A 575 -28.57 -17.13 -19.56
C LYS A 575 -29.30 -17.80 -18.40
N GLY A 576 -30.63 -17.79 -18.43
CA GLY A 576 -31.45 -18.52 -17.46
C GLY A 576 -31.02 -19.99 -17.31
N GLY A 577 -30.79 -20.44 -16.08
CA GLY A 577 -30.40 -21.83 -15.76
C GLY A 577 -31.54 -22.63 -15.17
N THR A 578 -32.30 -22.08 -14.21
CA THR A 578 -33.37 -22.79 -13.47
C THR A 578 -34.71 -22.06 -13.56
N GLN A 579 -35.82 -22.73 -13.24
CA GLN A 579 -37.06 -22.03 -12.88
C GLN A 579 -36.82 -21.01 -11.75
N ALA A 580 -37.72 -20.03 -11.65
CA ALA A 580 -37.66 -19.00 -10.62
C ALA A 580 -38.57 -19.36 -9.43
N ILE A 581 -38.04 -19.21 -8.22
CA ILE A 581 -38.76 -19.48 -6.96
C ILE A 581 -39.00 -18.18 -6.19
N ALA A 582 -40.06 -18.14 -5.38
CA ALA A 582 -40.28 -17.05 -4.44
C ALA A 582 -39.19 -17.07 -3.35
N PHE A 583 -38.54 -15.92 -3.12
CA PHE A 583 -37.42 -15.79 -2.19
C PHE A 583 -37.30 -14.32 -1.70
N GLU A 584 -37.31 -14.08 -0.39
CA GLU A 584 -37.19 -12.74 0.22
C GLU A 584 -38.12 -11.65 -0.38
N GLY A 585 -39.38 -11.99 -0.67
CA GLY A 585 -40.32 -11.05 -1.30
C GLY A 585 -40.05 -10.77 -2.79
N GLY A 586 -39.10 -11.46 -3.42
CA GLY A 586 -38.83 -11.41 -4.86
C GLY A 586 -38.71 -12.80 -5.46
N TRP A 587 -37.94 -12.90 -6.55
CA TRP A 587 -37.81 -14.10 -7.37
C TRP A 587 -36.34 -14.47 -7.57
N LEU A 588 -35.94 -15.63 -7.08
CA LEU A 588 -34.59 -16.16 -7.23
C LEU A 588 -34.54 -17.20 -8.35
N THR A 589 -33.55 -17.10 -9.22
CA THR A 589 -33.19 -18.11 -10.23
C THR A 589 -31.66 -18.26 -10.28
N LEU A 590 -31.18 -19.42 -10.72
CA LEU A 590 -29.78 -19.59 -11.07
C LEU A 590 -29.60 -19.28 -12.57
N ALA A 591 -28.69 -18.36 -12.88
CA ALA A 591 -28.23 -18.08 -14.24
C ALA A 591 -26.89 -18.80 -14.51
N HIS A 592 -26.58 -18.99 -15.78
CA HIS A 592 -25.32 -19.55 -16.26
C HIS A 592 -24.67 -18.63 -17.31
N GLU A 593 -23.34 -18.64 -17.34
CA GLU A 593 -22.50 -17.99 -18.35
C GLU A 593 -21.58 -19.06 -18.95
N THR A 594 -21.58 -19.20 -20.27
CA THR A 594 -20.64 -20.10 -20.97
C THR A 594 -19.47 -19.29 -21.49
N ARG A 595 -18.25 -19.61 -21.05
CA ARG A 595 -17.03 -18.88 -21.44
C ARG A 595 -16.02 -19.84 -22.07
N ALA A 596 -15.28 -19.36 -23.07
CA ALA A 596 -14.10 -20.06 -23.56
C ALA A 596 -13.04 -20.11 -22.44
N ARG A 597 -12.27 -21.20 -22.35
CA ARG A 597 -11.15 -21.26 -21.40
C ARG A 597 -9.95 -20.49 -21.95
N PRO A 598 -9.16 -19.79 -21.10
CA PRO A 598 -7.96 -19.08 -21.53
C PRO A 598 -6.88 -19.97 -22.16
N ASP A 599 -6.88 -21.27 -21.84
CA ASP A 599 -5.95 -22.28 -22.35
C ASP A 599 -6.36 -22.88 -23.73
N GLY A 600 -7.51 -22.46 -24.28
CA GLY A 600 -8.04 -22.98 -25.54
C GLY A 600 -8.70 -24.37 -25.44
N ALA A 601 -8.86 -24.93 -24.24
CA ALA A 601 -9.63 -26.15 -24.03
C ALA A 601 -11.16 -25.89 -24.08
N GLN A 602 -11.97 -26.95 -23.89
CA GLN A 602 -13.43 -26.87 -24.02
C GLN A 602 -14.04 -25.77 -23.14
N PRO A 603 -15.09 -25.05 -23.60
CA PRO A 603 -15.76 -24.02 -22.81
C PRO A 603 -16.18 -24.51 -21.43
N TYR A 604 -16.09 -23.63 -20.44
CA TYR A 604 -16.59 -23.87 -19.09
C TYR A 604 -17.88 -23.09 -18.85
N CYS A 605 -18.66 -23.56 -17.90
CA CYS A 605 -19.85 -22.89 -17.41
C CYS A 605 -19.56 -22.32 -16.01
N GLN A 606 -20.08 -21.13 -15.74
CA GLN A 606 -20.10 -20.57 -14.39
C GLN A 606 -21.52 -20.10 -14.04
N HIS A 607 -21.81 -20.04 -12.75
CA HIS A 607 -23.15 -19.88 -12.21
C HIS A 607 -23.25 -18.63 -11.33
N ARG A 608 -24.45 -18.03 -11.33
CA ARG A 608 -24.81 -16.92 -10.43
C ARG A 608 -26.23 -17.08 -9.93
N PHE A 609 -26.46 -16.69 -8.69
CA PHE A 609 -27.81 -16.37 -8.23
C PHE A 609 -28.23 -15.01 -8.79
N VAL A 610 -29.43 -14.98 -9.36
CA VAL A 610 -30.08 -13.79 -9.90
C VAL A 610 -31.37 -13.59 -9.12
N TRP A 611 -31.51 -12.43 -8.48
CA TRP A 611 -32.71 -12.06 -7.73
C TRP A 611 -33.42 -10.87 -8.39
N LEU A 612 -34.69 -11.08 -8.69
CA LEU A 612 -35.58 -10.07 -9.24
C LEU A 612 -36.52 -9.54 -8.16
N ASP A 613 -36.80 -8.23 -8.18
CA ASP A 613 -37.83 -7.66 -7.33
C ASP A 613 -39.25 -8.10 -7.74
N GLU A 614 -40.26 -7.73 -6.94
CA GLU A 614 -41.69 -8.00 -7.24
C GLU A 614 -42.12 -7.52 -8.64
N THR A 615 -41.47 -6.47 -9.14
CA THR A 615 -41.75 -5.84 -10.42
C THR A 615 -41.02 -6.50 -11.59
N GLY A 616 -40.14 -7.46 -11.34
CA GLY A 616 -39.33 -8.15 -12.35
C GLY A 616 -38.06 -7.41 -12.80
N CYS A 617 -37.54 -6.46 -12.01
CA CYS A 617 -36.22 -5.85 -12.28
C CYS A 617 -35.09 -6.71 -11.70
N LEU A 618 -33.94 -6.80 -12.38
CA LEU A 618 -32.72 -7.37 -11.82
C LEU A 618 -32.17 -6.46 -10.70
N ALA A 619 -32.36 -6.87 -9.45
CA ALA A 619 -32.09 -6.01 -8.29
C ALA A 619 -30.95 -6.53 -7.38
N LYS A 620 -30.71 -7.85 -7.33
CA LYS A 620 -29.49 -8.41 -6.71
C LYS A 620 -28.89 -9.52 -7.58
N ILE A 621 -27.57 -9.69 -7.51
CA ILE A 621 -26.82 -10.72 -8.24
C ILE A 621 -25.64 -11.21 -7.39
N SER A 622 -25.33 -12.51 -7.42
CA SER A 622 -24.14 -13.02 -6.75
C SER A 622 -22.87 -12.86 -7.59
N ARG A 623 -21.72 -12.93 -6.92
CA ARG A 623 -20.44 -13.26 -7.56
C ARG A 623 -20.53 -14.65 -8.24
N PRO A 624 -19.73 -14.92 -9.28
CA PRO A 624 -19.79 -16.17 -10.04
C PRO A 624 -19.09 -17.33 -9.30
N PHE A 625 -19.62 -18.53 -9.46
CA PHE A 625 -19.09 -19.77 -8.88
C PHE A 625 -19.26 -20.97 -9.82
N PHE A 626 -18.64 -22.10 -9.48
CA PHE A 626 -18.91 -23.42 -10.05
C PHE A 626 -19.32 -24.38 -8.92
N PHE A 627 -19.92 -25.53 -9.20
CA PHE A 627 -20.37 -26.47 -8.15
C PHE A 627 -19.22 -27.35 -7.66
N ASN A 628 -18.72 -28.24 -8.52
CA ASN A 628 -17.69 -29.24 -8.19
C ASN A 628 -16.38 -28.98 -8.94
N GLU A 629 -16.44 -28.79 -10.27
CA GLU A 629 -15.25 -28.56 -11.12
C GLU A 629 -15.49 -27.53 -12.24
N LYS A 630 -14.43 -26.82 -12.66
CA LYS A 630 -14.49 -25.81 -13.74
C LYS A 630 -14.62 -26.47 -15.12
N GLY A 631 -15.84 -26.88 -15.47
CA GLY A 631 -16.16 -27.60 -16.71
C GLY A 631 -17.57 -27.35 -17.24
N GLY A 632 -18.11 -28.34 -17.95
CA GLY A 632 -19.47 -28.31 -18.51
C GLY A 632 -20.54 -28.63 -17.46
N GLU A 633 -20.63 -27.83 -16.40
CA GLU A 633 -21.70 -27.91 -15.41
C GLU A 633 -22.94 -27.12 -15.87
N PHE A 634 -24.14 -27.64 -15.65
CA PHE A 634 -25.38 -26.95 -16.05
C PHE A 634 -26.48 -27.11 -15.01
N ALA A 635 -26.72 -26.05 -14.24
CA ALA A 635 -27.89 -25.95 -13.36
C ALA A 635 -29.19 -25.95 -14.17
N ALA A 636 -30.10 -26.86 -13.83
CA ALA A 636 -31.37 -27.06 -14.53
C ALA A 636 -32.61 -27.10 -13.61
N GLY A 637 -32.45 -27.12 -12.28
CA GLY A 637 -33.57 -26.95 -11.34
C GLY A 637 -33.18 -26.19 -10.07
N LEU A 638 -34.15 -25.47 -9.51
CA LEU A 638 -34.07 -24.74 -8.24
C LEU A 638 -35.42 -24.85 -7.49
N ALA A 639 -35.40 -25.31 -6.24
CA ALA A 639 -36.61 -25.52 -5.44
C ALA A 639 -36.36 -25.28 -3.95
N TRP A 640 -37.43 -25.14 -3.16
CA TRP A 640 -37.34 -25.22 -1.69
C TRP A 640 -37.36 -26.68 -1.24
N HIS A 641 -36.51 -27.04 -0.27
CA HIS A 641 -36.62 -28.33 0.43
C HIS A 641 -37.93 -28.38 1.24
N PRO A 642 -38.60 -29.54 1.38
CA PRO A 642 -39.91 -29.58 2.02
C PRO A 642 -39.92 -29.55 3.55
N LYS A 643 -38.78 -29.75 4.24
CA LYS A 643 -38.74 -29.89 5.70
C LYS A 643 -37.94 -28.82 6.46
N ASP A 644 -37.11 -28.05 5.77
CA ASP A 644 -36.18 -27.08 6.36
C ASP A 644 -35.91 -25.91 5.39
N GLU A 645 -35.21 -24.87 5.85
CA GLU A 645 -34.98 -23.62 5.12
C GLU A 645 -33.81 -23.72 4.11
N ARG A 646 -33.73 -24.85 3.39
CA ARG A 646 -32.72 -25.11 2.36
C ARG A 646 -33.28 -24.96 0.94
N LEU A 647 -32.43 -24.50 0.04
CA LEU A 647 -32.65 -24.54 -1.40
C LEU A 647 -32.06 -25.81 -1.98
N LEU A 648 -32.79 -26.42 -2.90
CA LEU A 648 -32.40 -27.57 -3.71
C LEU A 648 -32.00 -27.12 -5.10
N ILE A 649 -30.83 -27.56 -5.55
CA ILE A 649 -30.28 -27.27 -6.87
C ILE A 649 -30.04 -28.61 -7.58
N SER A 650 -30.50 -28.75 -8.82
CA SER A 650 -30.12 -29.89 -9.66
C SER A 650 -29.33 -29.42 -10.87
N TYR A 651 -28.25 -30.14 -11.18
CA TYR A 651 -27.34 -29.80 -12.25
C TYR A 651 -26.80 -31.04 -12.96
N GLY A 652 -26.47 -30.89 -14.23
CA GLY A 652 -25.76 -31.89 -15.01
C GLY A 652 -24.26 -31.59 -15.08
N VAL A 653 -23.44 -32.63 -15.28
CA VAL A 653 -22.00 -32.48 -15.56
C VAL A 653 -21.65 -33.23 -16.85
N ALA A 654 -21.00 -32.52 -17.79
CA ALA A 654 -20.46 -33.02 -19.06
C ALA A 654 -21.46 -33.82 -19.94
N GLU A 655 -22.76 -33.52 -19.82
CA GLU A 655 -23.87 -34.26 -20.43
C GLU A 655 -23.81 -35.79 -20.16
N SER A 656 -23.36 -36.19 -18.96
CA SER A 656 -23.31 -37.60 -18.51
C SER A 656 -23.80 -37.86 -17.11
N GLU A 657 -23.64 -36.89 -16.20
CA GLU A 657 -23.94 -37.09 -14.78
C GLU A 657 -25.09 -36.19 -14.36
N ALA A 658 -25.90 -36.69 -13.44
CA ALA A 658 -27.00 -35.98 -12.84
C ALA A 658 -26.76 -35.83 -11.35
N TRP A 659 -26.74 -34.59 -10.87
CA TRP A 659 -26.44 -34.24 -9.48
C TRP A 659 -27.61 -33.47 -8.86
N ILE A 660 -27.79 -33.67 -7.56
CA ILE A 660 -28.67 -32.89 -6.70
C ILE A 660 -27.87 -32.36 -5.50
N ALA A 661 -28.14 -31.12 -5.13
CA ALA A 661 -27.47 -30.41 -4.05
C ALA A 661 -28.47 -29.67 -3.16
N ALA A 662 -28.06 -29.41 -1.93
CA ALA A 662 -28.75 -28.59 -0.95
C ALA A 662 -27.83 -27.52 -0.38
N VAL A 663 -28.40 -26.35 -0.07
CA VAL A 663 -27.70 -25.20 0.51
C VAL A 663 -28.67 -24.39 1.39
N ASP A 664 -28.20 -23.83 2.50
CA ASP A 664 -29.00 -22.99 3.39
C ASP A 664 -29.40 -21.68 2.70
N ALA A 665 -30.67 -21.28 2.82
CA ALA A 665 -31.19 -20.07 2.19
C ALA A 665 -30.52 -18.78 2.70
N SER A 666 -30.06 -18.77 3.95
CA SER A 666 -29.34 -17.65 4.57
C SER A 666 -27.97 -17.39 3.94
N GLU A 667 -27.22 -18.45 3.59
CA GLU A 667 -25.95 -18.31 2.87
C GLU A 667 -26.18 -17.73 1.48
N VAL A 668 -27.19 -18.22 0.75
CA VAL A 668 -27.57 -17.69 -0.56
C VAL A 668 -28.00 -16.22 -0.49
N SER A 669 -28.76 -15.83 0.54
CA SER A 669 -29.12 -14.43 0.81
C SER A 669 -27.88 -13.55 1.00
N SER A 670 -26.91 -14.02 1.78
CA SER A 670 -25.68 -13.27 2.07
C SER A 670 -24.81 -12.99 0.84
N LEU A 671 -24.93 -13.81 -0.22
CA LEU A 671 -24.20 -13.64 -1.48
C LEU A 671 -24.88 -12.70 -2.49
N LEU A 672 -26.12 -12.26 -2.24
CA LEU A 672 -26.88 -11.42 -3.17
C LEU A 672 -26.55 -9.93 -3.01
N GLU A 673 -25.50 -9.48 -3.71
CA GLU A 673 -25.11 -8.06 -3.79
C GLU A 673 -26.13 -7.27 -4.63
N ARG A 674 -26.57 -6.08 -4.17
CA ARG A 674 -27.50 -5.24 -4.95
C ARG A 674 -26.80 -4.66 -6.18
N THR A 675 -27.51 -4.65 -7.31
CA THR A 675 -26.93 -4.19 -8.58
C THR A 675 -26.58 -2.70 -8.61
N ASP A 676 -27.25 -1.87 -7.81
CA ASP A 676 -26.91 -0.44 -7.66
C ASP A 676 -25.69 -0.21 -6.75
N TYR A 677 -25.48 -1.04 -5.73
CA TYR A 677 -24.31 -0.93 -4.85
C TYR A 677 -23.00 -1.46 -5.44
N LEU A 678 -23.05 -2.30 -6.48
CA LEU A 678 -21.86 -2.62 -7.29
C LEU A 678 -21.16 -1.32 -7.76
N PHE A 679 -21.94 -0.32 -8.17
CA PHE A 679 -21.44 0.98 -8.63
C PHE A 679 -21.09 1.96 -7.50
N ALA A 680 -21.63 1.79 -6.30
CA ALA A 680 -21.31 2.61 -5.13
C ALA A 680 -19.88 2.36 -4.57
N SER A 681 -19.14 1.40 -5.12
CA SER A 681 -17.74 1.14 -4.77
C SER A 681 -16.79 2.33 -5.04
N GLU A 682 -17.17 3.31 -5.88
CA GLU A 682 -16.45 4.59 -5.97
C GLU A 682 -16.44 5.37 -4.65
N ALA A 683 -17.49 5.24 -3.82
CA ALA A 683 -17.52 5.82 -2.48
C ALA A 683 -16.59 5.07 -1.51
N TYR A 684 -16.41 3.75 -1.68
CA TYR A 684 -15.46 2.95 -0.88
C TYR A 684 -14.01 3.36 -1.18
N TRP A 685 -13.63 3.45 -2.46
CA TRP A 685 -12.29 3.93 -2.85
C TRP A 685 -12.09 5.42 -2.55
N SER A 686 -13.15 6.24 -2.61
CA SER A 686 -13.12 7.61 -2.10
C SER A 686 -12.99 7.69 -0.58
N SER A 687 -13.52 6.73 0.18
CA SER A 687 -13.42 6.73 1.64
C SER A 687 -12.00 6.41 2.14
N LEU A 688 -11.23 5.67 1.35
CA LEU A 688 -9.79 5.52 1.53
C LEU A 688 -9.01 6.82 1.26
N ALA A 689 -9.60 7.79 0.55
CA ALA A 689 -9.02 9.10 0.28
C ALA A 689 -9.51 10.21 1.23
N THR A 690 -10.58 10.00 2.01
CA THR A 690 -11.14 11.01 2.96
C THR A 690 -10.80 10.75 4.43
N THR A 691 -9.93 9.79 4.75
CA THR A 691 -9.30 9.70 6.08
C THR A 691 -8.09 10.61 6.27
N SER A 692 -7.78 11.47 5.28
CA SER A 692 -6.66 12.43 5.30
C SER A 692 -7.06 13.90 5.18
N ALA A 693 -8.36 14.22 5.05
CA ALA A 693 -8.87 15.60 4.99
C ALA A 693 -10.25 15.74 5.64
N ASP A 694 -10.41 16.84 6.37
CA ASP A 694 -11.63 17.34 7.05
C ASP A 694 -12.26 16.48 8.16
N GLY A 695 -12.08 16.95 9.40
CA GLY A 695 -12.88 16.51 10.52
C GLY A 695 -14.24 17.20 10.54
N ALA A 696 -15.33 16.45 10.46
CA ALA A 696 -16.69 16.94 10.71
C ALA A 696 -17.57 15.92 11.45
N THR A 697 -17.93 16.32 12.66
CA THR A 697 -18.98 15.83 13.54
C THR A 697 -20.21 15.23 12.83
N ILE A 698 -20.53 13.96 13.10
CA ILE A 698 -21.88 13.41 12.87
C ILE A 698 -22.67 13.49 14.18
N GLN A 699 -23.60 14.44 14.26
CA GLN A 699 -24.62 14.44 15.30
C GLN A 699 -25.63 13.32 15.04
N ILE A 700 -25.73 12.35 15.96
CA ILE A 700 -26.87 11.44 16.01
C ILE A 700 -27.81 11.92 17.13
N ALA A 701 -29.07 12.17 16.77
CA ALA A 701 -30.06 12.73 17.66
C ALA A 701 -30.38 11.79 18.84
N ALA A 702 -30.46 12.35 20.05
CA ALA A 702 -30.71 11.60 21.26
C ALA A 702 -32.16 11.06 21.34
N ALA A 703 -32.31 9.75 21.41
CA ALA A 703 -33.54 9.11 21.89
C ALA A 703 -33.49 9.04 23.43
N GLN A 704 -34.37 9.79 24.09
CA GLN A 704 -34.53 9.73 25.55
C GLN A 704 -35.14 8.39 25.99
N GLN A 705 -34.61 7.77 27.06
CA GLN A 705 -35.43 7.35 28.20
C GLN A 705 -34.64 6.90 29.45
N ARG A 706 -35.00 7.54 30.58
CA ARG A 706 -35.08 7.00 31.97
C ARG A 706 -33.83 6.44 32.67
N LYS A 707 -33.28 7.27 33.56
CA LYS A 707 -32.72 6.85 34.87
C LYS A 707 -33.83 6.27 35.76
N GLU A 708 -33.50 5.35 36.68
CA GLU A 708 -33.49 5.55 38.15
C GLU A 708 -32.98 4.27 38.91
N PRO A 709 -32.77 4.23 40.25
CA PRO A 709 -31.43 4.39 40.83
C PRO A 709 -31.01 3.24 41.80
N GLY A 710 -29.85 3.34 42.46
CA GLY A 710 -29.46 2.39 43.52
C GLY A 710 -28.07 2.66 44.12
N ASP A 711 -28.04 3.33 45.27
CA ASP A 711 -26.83 3.74 46.01
C ASP A 711 -26.55 2.79 47.21
N LEU A 712 -25.45 3.02 47.95
CA LEU A 712 -25.02 2.39 49.24
C LEU A 712 -24.28 1.03 49.11
N HIS A 713 -23.07 0.82 49.65
CA HIS A 713 -22.56 1.26 50.96
C HIS A 713 -21.02 1.31 51.03
N GLN A 714 -20.46 2.34 51.68
CA GLN A 714 -19.11 2.29 52.27
C GLN A 714 -19.15 1.75 53.71
N GLN A 715 -18.07 1.07 54.14
CA GLN A 715 -17.69 0.94 55.55
C GLN A 715 -16.19 1.23 55.75
N THR A 716 -15.82 1.58 56.99
CA THR A 716 -14.64 2.41 57.33
C THR A 716 -13.50 1.64 58.00
N ARG A 717 -12.26 1.99 57.59
CA ARG A 717 -11.00 2.27 58.36
C ARG A 717 -10.78 1.69 59.78
N PRO A 718 -9.50 1.41 60.16
CA PRO A 718 -8.70 2.41 60.90
C PRO A 718 -7.22 2.56 60.46
N ASP A 719 -6.56 3.63 60.94
CA ASP A 719 -5.28 4.18 60.45
C ASP A 719 -3.99 3.66 61.11
N SER A 720 -2.87 3.75 60.36
CA SER A 720 -1.55 4.24 60.78
C SER A 720 -0.66 4.52 59.54
N GLY A 721 0.38 5.37 59.53
CA GLY A 721 0.79 6.40 60.50
C GLY A 721 2.17 7.03 60.15
N LEU A 722 2.34 8.34 60.44
CA LEU A 722 3.59 9.14 60.27
C LEU A 722 4.03 9.41 58.80
N PRO A 723 4.89 10.42 58.52
CA PRO A 723 4.43 11.79 58.32
C PRO A 723 4.79 12.40 56.95
N LYS A 724 4.06 13.46 56.57
CA LYS A 724 4.23 14.17 55.29
C LYS A 724 5.17 15.37 55.39
N GLU A 725 5.98 15.57 54.35
CA GLU A 725 6.33 16.92 53.89
C GLU A 725 6.67 16.94 52.38
N ALA A 726 5.65 17.23 51.56
CA ALA A 726 5.80 17.63 50.15
C ALA A 726 4.57 18.47 49.76
N SER A 727 4.77 19.49 48.92
CA SER A 727 3.82 20.56 48.65
C SER A 727 2.56 20.10 47.90
N ARG A 728 1.38 20.19 48.56
CA ARG A 728 0.09 20.08 47.88
C ARG A 728 -0.22 21.35 47.09
N ILE A 729 -0.22 21.25 45.76
CA ILE A 729 -0.90 22.22 44.90
C ILE A 729 -2.42 22.02 45.08
N VAL A 730 -3.13 23.07 45.47
CA VAL A 730 -4.60 23.07 45.59
C VAL A 730 -5.18 23.51 44.26
N LEU A 731 -5.87 22.62 43.56
CA LEU A 731 -6.61 22.92 42.34
C LEU A 731 -8.12 22.91 42.60
N SER A 732 -8.78 24.01 42.27
CA SER A 732 -10.21 24.21 42.47
C SER A 732 -11.02 23.99 41.19
N GLY A 733 -11.98 23.07 41.24
CA GLY A 733 -13.30 23.30 40.65
C GLY A 733 -13.42 23.53 39.14
N ASN A 734 -12.68 22.77 38.33
CA ASN A 734 -13.11 22.38 36.96
C ASN A 734 -12.36 21.09 36.60
N ALA A 735 -13.02 20.17 35.89
CA ALA A 735 -12.40 18.92 35.47
C ALA A 735 -11.41 19.20 34.33
N LYS A 736 -10.11 19.19 34.65
CA LYS A 736 -9.03 19.41 33.69
C LYS A 736 -8.97 18.28 32.66
N GLY A 737 -8.62 18.63 31.43
CA GLY A 737 -8.41 17.62 30.37
C GLY A 737 -7.14 16.81 30.63
N THR A 738 -7.07 15.57 30.10
CA THR A 738 -5.89 14.68 30.20
C THR A 738 -4.59 15.41 29.82
N GLU A 739 -4.60 16.13 28.71
CA GLU A 739 -3.47 16.93 28.23
C GLU A 739 -3.09 18.07 29.19
N GLU A 740 -4.06 18.74 29.81
CA GLU A 740 -3.80 19.82 30.77
C GLU A 740 -3.07 19.27 32.00
N VAL A 741 -3.48 18.10 32.50
CA VAL A 741 -2.81 17.43 33.63
C VAL A 741 -1.38 17.02 33.26
N LEU A 742 -1.15 16.46 32.07
CA LEU A 742 0.20 16.08 31.62
C LEU A 742 1.11 17.30 31.39
N LEU A 743 0.58 18.41 30.86
CA LEU A 743 1.34 19.65 30.65
C LEU A 743 1.55 20.48 31.93
N GLU A 744 0.80 20.21 33.00
CA GLU A 744 1.12 20.72 34.35
C GLU A 744 2.18 19.86 35.04
N LEU A 745 2.18 18.56 34.81
CA LEU A 745 3.19 17.62 35.31
C LEU A 745 4.55 17.84 34.62
N ALA A 746 4.56 18.03 33.30
CA ALA A 746 5.76 18.21 32.48
C ALA A 746 5.69 19.51 31.63
N PRO A 747 5.80 20.72 32.23
CA PRO A 747 5.62 21.99 31.50
C PRO A 747 6.63 22.24 30.37
N PHE A 748 7.80 21.61 30.42
CA PHE A 748 8.86 21.75 29.41
C PHE A 748 8.44 21.24 28.02
N LEU A 749 7.45 20.34 27.94
CA LEU A 749 6.92 19.82 26.68
C LEU A 749 6.29 20.91 25.78
N ARG A 750 5.99 22.09 26.34
CA ARG A 750 5.46 23.24 25.59
C ARG A 750 6.50 24.00 24.77
N PHE A 751 7.80 23.82 25.05
CA PHE A 751 8.86 24.74 24.60
C PHE A 751 10.17 24.05 24.13
N ALA A 752 10.26 22.72 24.19
CA ALA A 752 11.49 21.98 23.95
C ALA A 752 11.59 21.40 22.53
N ASP A 753 11.89 22.25 21.55
CA ASP A 753 11.89 21.85 20.14
C ASP A 753 13.20 21.19 19.67
N SER A 754 14.37 21.70 20.09
CA SER A 754 15.67 21.14 19.71
C SER A 754 16.23 20.11 20.71
N PRO A 755 17.18 19.24 20.31
CA PRO A 755 17.78 18.25 21.21
C PRO A 755 18.49 18.87 22.43
N HIS A 756 19.07 20.06 22.27
CA HIS A 756 19.73 20.79 23.36
C HIS A 756 18.70 21.32 24.37
N GLU A 757 17.65 21.99 23.89
CA GLU A 757 16.57 22.51 24.76
C GLU A 757 15.86 21.37 25.49
N ARG A 758 15.65 20.23 24.82
CA ARG A 758 15.11 19.01 25.45
C ARG A 758 15.97 18.53 26.60
N ARG A 759 17.28 18.43 26.40
CA ARG A 759 18.22 18.00 27.45
C ARG A 759 18.17 18.94 28.66
N ASP A 760 18.18 20.26 28.44
CA ASP A 760 18.21 21.27 29.49
C ASP A 760 16.89 21.37 30.24
N GLN A 761 15.77 21.53 29.51
CA GLN A 761 14.46 21.85 30.09
C GLN A 761 13.83 20.65 30.82
N SER A 762 14.16 19.41 30.42
CA SER A 762 13.70 18.19 31.12
C SER A 762 14.55 17.83 32.34
N TRP A 763 15.77 18.35 32.48
CA TRP A 763 16.74 17.89 33.48
C TRP A 763 16.19 17.85 34.91
N ALA A 764 15.53 18.92 35.34
CA ALA A 764 14.94 19.01 36.67
C ALA A 764 13.84 17.95 36.89
N PHE A 765 13.01 17.69 35.87
CA PHE A 765 11.94 16.69 35.93
C PHE A 765 12.47 15.26 35.92
N ASP A 766 13.50 15.00 35.11
CA ASP A 766 14.13 13.69 34.94
C ASP A 766 14.94 13.28 36.17
N SER A 767 15.58 14.23 36.87
CA SER A 767 16.40 13.97 38.05
C SER A 767 15.68 13.18 39.16
N ARG A 768 14.33 13.22 39.18
CA ARG A 768 13.47 12.45 40.08
C ARG A 768 13.62 10.93 39.93
N ILE A 769 14.16 10.42 38.81
CA ILE A 769 14.39 8.99 38.64
C ILE A 769 15.58 8.47 39.48
N ALA A 770 16.52 9.34 39.83
CA ALA A 770 17.82 8.94 40.36
C ALA A 770 17.77 8.07 41.65
N PRO A 771 16.85 8.28 42.62
CA PRO A 771 16.70 7.41 43.78
C PRO A 771 16.24 5.98 43.45
N PHE A 772 15.63 5.78 42.28
CA PHE A 772 15.06 4.50 41.83
C PHE A 772 15.99 3.74 40.87
N LEU A 773 17.20 4.24 40.61
CA LEU A 773 18.21 3.59 39.78
C LEU A 773 19.28 2.94 40.66
N ASP A 774 19.28 1.62 40.69
CA ASP A 774 20.25 0.82 41.42
C ASP A 774 21.64 0.91 40.76
N ARG A 775 22.68 1.10 41.57
CA ARG A 775 24.09 1.21 41.11
C ARG A 775 24.93 -0.01 41.48
N GLY A 776 24.35 -1.03 42.12
CA GLY A 776 25.02 -2.28 42.51
C GLY A 776 24.87 -3.42 41.50
N ASP A 777 25.45 -4.59 41.83
CA ASP A 777 25.38 -5.82 41.00
C ASP A 777 24.02 -6.57 41.10
N ALA A 778 22.92 -5.87 41.41
CA ALA A 778 21.62 -6.48 41.61
C ALA A 778 20.93 -6.85 40.27
N ALA A 779 20.18 -7.96 40.26
CA ALA A 779 19.59 -8.49 39.03
C ALA A 779 18.63 -7.49 38.35
N LEU A 780 18.89 -7.17 37.09
CA LEU A 780 18.10 -6.23 36.30
C LEU A 780 16.66 -6.73 36.08
N PRO A 781 15.66 -5.83 35.97
CA PRO A 781 14.28 -6.23 35.73
C PRO A 781 14.11 -7.11 34.49
N GLN A 782 13.25 -8.13 34.60
CA GLN A 782 12.79 -8.95 33.49
C GLN A 782 12.06 -8.07 32.47
N ILE A 783 12.45 -8.15 31.20
CA ILE A 783 11.76 -7.53 30.08
C ILE A 783 10.81 -8.55 29.44
N HIS A 784 9.60 -8.10 29.14
CA HIS A 784 8.54 -8.79 28.45
C HIS A 784 8.21 -8.06 27.14
N CYS A 785 8.21 -8.79 26.03
CA CYS A 785 7.77 -8.31 24.73
C CYS A 785 6.68 -9.26 24.18
N PHE A 786 5.74 -8.75 23.38
CA PHE A 786 4.83 -9.59 22.60
C PHE A 786 5.17 -9.48 21.10
N TYR A 787 5.23 -10.62 20.42
CA TYR A 787 5.45 -10.66 18.97
C TYR A 787 4.77 -11.88 18.36
N GLU A 788 3.94 -11.67 17.34
CA GLU A 788 3.31 -12.77 16.60
C GLU A 788 3.80 -12.86 15.16
N VAL A 789 4.11 -14.08 14.73
CA VAL A 789 4.62 -14.36 13.38
C VAL A 789 3.45 -14.46 12.40
N LEU A 790 3.02 -13.31 11.90
CA LEU A 790 1.94 -13.17 10.91
C LEU A 790 2.33 -13.61 9.49
N SER A 791 3.63 -13.76 9.20
CA SER A 791 4.14 -14.27 7.92
C SER A 791 5.40 -15.11 8.13
N ASP A 792 5.44 -16.29 7.50
CA ASP A 792 6.59 -17.21 7.53
C ASP A 792 7.78 -16.75 6.66
N THR A 793 7.64 -15.65 5.91
CA THR A 793 8.71 -15.06 5.11
C THR A 793 9.33 -13.80 5.73
N ALA A 794 8.84 -13.37 6.90
CA ALA A 794 9.35 -12.19 7.60
C ALA A 794 10.77 -12.43 8.13
N LYS A 795 11.69 -11.47 7.90
CA LYS A 795 13.09 -11.58 8.36
C LYS A 795 13.30 -11.27 9.85
N HIS A 796 12.26 -10.83 10.56
CA HIS A 796 12.25 -10.51 12.00
C HIS A 796 13.37 -9.58 12.50
N LEU A 797 13.97 -8.77 11.62
CA LEU A 797 15.19 -7.99 11.89
C LEU A 797 15.07 -7.09 13.13
N THR A 798 14.02 -6.27 13.20
CA THR A 798 13.75 -5.34 14.30
C THR A 798 13.53 -6.06 15.64
N LEU A 799 12.85 -7.22 15.63
CA LEU A 799 12.69 -8.07 16.81
C LEU A 799 14.03 -8.63 17.30
N ILE A 800 14.87 -9.11 16.37
CA ILE A 800 16.22 -9.62 16.69
C ILE A 800 17.07 -8.50 17.28
N ALA A 801 17.05 -7.31 16.67
CA ALA A 801 17.73 -6.12 17.13
C ALA A 801 17.34 -5.72 18.55
N ALA A 802 16.05 -5.47 18.78
CA ALA A 802 15.49 -5.10 20.07
C ALA A 802 15.86 -6.13 21.15
N THR A 803 15.47 -7.39 20.96
CA THR A 803 15.69 -8.44 21.98
C THR A 803 17.17 -8.75 22.23
N THR A 804 18.03 -8.70 21.21
CA THR A 804 19.48 -8.90 21.39
C THR A 804 20.12 -7.69 22.09
N SER A 805 19.69 -6.46 21.82
CA SER A 805 20.19 -5.28 22.53
C SER A 805 19.82 -5.32 24.02
N MET A 806 18.59 -5.72 24.35
CA MET A 806 18.12 -5.92 25.72
C MET A 806 18.95 -6.98 26.46
N ARG A 807 19.28 -8.10 25.79
CA ARG A 807 20.18 -9.13 26.33
C ARG A 807 21.63 -8.64 26.47
N ALA A 808 22.14 -7.85 25.54
CA ALA A 808 23.48 -7.26 25.60
C ALA A 808 23.60 -6.23 26.75
N ALA A 809 22.52 -5.49 27.04
CA ALA A 809 22.37 -4.65 28.22
C ALA A 809 22.16 -5.45 29.53
N GLY A 810 22.23 -6.79 29.49
CA GLY A 810 22.23 -7.66 30.67
C GLY A 810 20.86 -8.05 31.22
N HIS A 811 19.76 -7.49 30.71
CA HIS A 811 18.42 -7.81 31.19
C HIS A 811 18.02 -9.26 30.85
N PRO A 812 17.29 -9.99 31.72
CA PRO A 812 16.54 -11.16 31.29
C PRO A 812 15.41 -10.72 30.36
N VAL A 813 15.21 -11.43 29.24
CA VAL A 813 14.25 -11.04 28.17
C VAL A 813 13.37 -12.24 27.83
N ARG A 814 12.06 -12.00 27.76
CA ARG A 814 11.05 -13.00 27.38
C ARG A 814 10.14 -12.46 26.28
N VAL A 815 10.02 -13.20 25.19
CA VAL A 815 9.08 -12.92 24.09
C VAL A 815 7.89 -13.87 24.19
N TRP A 816 6.70 -13.30 24.19
CA TRP A 816 5.42 -14.01 24.20
C TRP A 816 4.84 -14.07 22.79
N SER A 817 4.35 -15.24 22.38
CA SER A 817 3.75 -15.49 21.07
C SER A 817 2.73 -16.61 21.12
N TYR A 818 1.69 -16.56 20.29
CA TYR A 818 0.79 -17.69 19.99
C TYR A 818 1.42 -18.69 19.00
N SER A 819 2.57 -18.35 18.40
CA SER A 819 3.40 -19.21 17.53
C SER A 819 4.84 -19.36 18.06
N PRO A 820 5.08 -19.75 19.33
CA PRO A 820 6.41 -19.70 19.96
C PRO A 820 7.45 -20.59 19.25
N ASN A 821 7.00 -21.67 18.60
CA ASN A 821 7.86 -22.54 17.79
C ASN A 821 8.52 -21.82 16.60
N LYS A 822 7.88 -20.78 16.05
CA LYS A 822 8.45 -19.98 14.95
C LYS A 822 9.55 -19.01 15.43
N LEU A 823 9.59 -18.70 16.73
CA LEU A 823 10.56 -17.78 17.35
C LEU A 823 11.77 -18.48 18.00
N GLN A 824 11.91 -19.79 17.85
CA GLN A 824 13.00 -20.58 18.46
C GLN A 824 14.41 -20.12 18.07
N PHE A 825 14.56 -19.37 16.97
CA PHE A 825 15.83 -18.73 16.58
C PHE A 825 16.35 -17.68 17.59
N LEU A 826 15.50 -17.18 18.49
CA LEU A 826 15.87 -16.26 19.56
C LEU A 826 16.51 -16.97 20.77
N VAL A 827 16.23 -18.26 20.99
CA VAL A 827 16.74 -19.01 22.16
C VAL A 827 18.27 -19.09 22.19
N PRO A 828 18.99 -19.34 21.07
CA PRO A 828 20.46 -19.24 21.02
C PRO A 828 21.03 -17.84 21.30
N LEU A 829 20.21 -16.79 21.29
CA LEU A 829 20.59 -15.42 21.67
C LEU A 829 20.35 -15.15 23.17
N GLY A 830 19.94 -16.17 23.93
CA GLY A 830 19.65 -16.09 25.36
C GLY A 830 18.30 -15.45 25.70
N VAL A 831 17.40 -15.35 24.72
CA VAL A 831 16.03 -14.84 24.90
C VAL A 831 15.09 -16.01 25.24
N GLU A 832 14.26 -15.86 26.27
CA GLU A 832 13.22 -16.84 26.59
C GLU A 832 12.02 -16.66 25.64
N VAL A 833 11.45 -17.76 25.15
CA VAL A 833 10.24 -17.74 24.31
C VAL A 833 9.13 -18.52 25.00
N ARG A 834 7.94 -17.92 25.15
CA ARG A 834 6.79 -18.50 25.86
C ARG A 834 5.49 -18.39 25.05
N ALA A 835 4.52 -19.24 25.38
CA ALA A 835 3.20 -19.18 24.78
C ALA A 835 2.40 -18.01 25.36
N ALA A 836 1.88 -17.12 24.52
CA ALA A 836 1.00 -16.03 24.96
C ALA A 836 -0.33 -16.56 25.55
N ASP A 837 -0.72 -17.80 25.19
CA ASP A 837 -1.79 -18.58 25.81
C ASP A 837 -1.68 -18.68 27.35
N ASP A 838 -0.46 -18.64 27.91
CA ASP A 838 -0.21 -18.74 29.35
C ASP A 838 -0.70 -17.50 30.13
N VAL A 839 -0.89 -16.35 29.45
CA VAL A 839 -1.26 -15.04 30.03
C VAL A 839 -2.64 -14.58 29.53
N MET A 840 -2.93 -14.75 28.23
CA MET A 840 -4.24 -14.44 27.65
C MET A 840 -4.71 -15.59 26.75
N PRO A 841 -5.95 -16.10 26.89
CA PRO A 841 -6.44 -17.20 26.08
C PRO A 841 -6.43 -16.87 24.58
N ARG A 842 -5.98 -17.80 23.73
CA ARG A 842 -6.01 -17.65 22.26
C ARG A 842 -7.36 -17.28 21.68
N SER A 843 -8.47 -17.75 22.26
CA SER A 843 -9.81 -17.37 21.81
C SER A 843 -10.13 -15.88 22.02
N LEU A 844 -9.48 -15.21 22.97
CA LEU A 844 -9.56 -13.76 23.15
C LEU A 844 -8.67 -13.03 22.15
N PHE A 845 -7.45 -13.52 21.91
CA PHE A 845 -6.57 -13.03 20.85
C PHE A 845 -7.23 -13.09 19.46
N GLU A 846 -7.73 -14.27 19.07
CA GLU A 846 -8.43 -14.49 17.81
C GLU A 846 -9.62 -13.54 17.66
N ARG A 847 -10.42 -13.35 18.73
CA ARG A 847 -11.55 -12.40 18.74
C ARG A 847 -11.14 -10.93 18.63
N MET A 848 -9.99 -10.54 19.17
CA MET A 848 -9.51 -9.16 19.08
C MET A 848 -8.90 -8.89 17.70
N VAL A 849 -8.16 -9.84 17.14
CA VAL A 849 -7.54 -9.70 15.80
C VAL A 849 -8.56 -9.89 14.67
N ALA A 850 -9.65 -10.64 14.88
CA ALA A 850 -10.76 -10.77 13.93
C ALA A 850 -11.52 -9.44 13.71
N GLY A 851 -10.99 -8.59 12.84
CA GLY A 851 -11.53 -7.26 12.53
C GLY A 851 -10.90 -6.11 13.32
N SER A 852 -9.65 -6.26 13.77
CA SER A 852 -8.80 -5.14 14.21
C SER A 852 -7.30 -5.45 14.01
N GLU A 853 -6.44 -4.44 14.15
CA GLU A 853 -4.99 -4.60 14.09
C GLU A 853 -4.42 -5.26 15.36
N ILE A 854 -3.38 -6.08 15.21
CA ILE A 854 -2.72 -6.78 16.33
C ILE A 854 -2.19 -5.84 17.44
N ARG A 855 -1.92 -4.56 17.13
CA ARG A 855 -1.51 -3.56 18.12
C ARG A 855 -2.55 -3.38 19.24
N TYR A 856 -3.84 -3.51 18.94
CA TYR A 856 -4.91 -3.43 19.95
C TYR A 856 -4.86 -4.61 20.94
N PHE A 857 -4.49 -5.80 20.45
CA PHE A 857 -4.21 -6.92 21.34
C PHE A 857 -2.95 -6.66 22.18
N SER A 858 -1.88 -6.15 21.57
CA SER A 858 -0.63 -5.80 22.27
C SER A 858 -0.84 -4.77 23.39
N ASP A 859 -1.68 -3.76 23.14
CA ASP A 859 -2.10 -2.74 24.12
C ASP A 859 -2.77 -3.36 25.36
N ALA A 860 -3.64 -4.37 25.19
CA ALA A 860 -4.26 -5.08 26.31
C ALA A 860 -3.30 -6.08 26.98
N PHE A 861 -2.52 -6.80 26.18
CA PHE A 861 -1.59 -7.84 26.63
C PHE A 861 -0.47 -7.29 27.51
N ARG A 862 0.00 -6.06 27.27
CA ARG A 862 1.01 -5.43 28.13
C ARG A 862 0.54 -5.18 29.56
N TYR A 863 -0.73 -4.87 29.77
CA TYR A 863 -1.29 -4.74 31.11
C TYR A 863 -1.47 -6.10 31.78
N ALA A 864 -1.94 -7.11 31.03
CA ALA A 864 -2.10 -8.47 31.54
C ALA A 864 -0.76 -9.09 31.99
N VAL A 865 0.26 -9.07 31.13
CA VAL A 865 1.56 -9.70 31.40
C VAL A 865 2.30 -9.04 32.56
N LEU A 866 2.22 -7.71 32.68
CA LEU A 866 2.81 -7.00 33.81
C LEU A 866 2.01 -7.18 35.10
N TYR A 867 0.67 -7.31 35.03
CA TYR A 867 -0.12 -7.70 36.19
C TYR A 867 0.25 -9.11 36.70
N GLU A 868 0.56 -10.06 35.82
CA GLU A 868 0.87 -11.44 36.23
C GLU A 868 2.35 -11.67 36.62
N HIS A 869 3.28 -10.95 36.01
CA HIS A 869 4.72 -11.19 36.18
C HIS A 869 5.53 -10.00 36.70
N GLY A 870 4.98 -8.78 36.63
CA GLY A 870 5.72 -7.54 36.91
C GLY A 870 6.89 -7.32 35.94
N GLY A 871 7.80 -6.43 36.33
CA GLY A 871 9.00 -6.11 35.56
C GLY A 871 8.73 -5.04 34.50
N LEU A 872 9.41 -5.16 33.35
CA LEU A 872 9.34 -4.21 32.24
C LEU A 872 8.55 -4.79 31.07
N TRP A 873 7.59 -4.04 30.55
CA TRP A 873 7.14 -4.16 29.18
C TRP A 873 8.07 -3.36 28.27
N MET A 874 8.44 -3.92 27.12
CA MET A 874 9.05 -3.16 26.02
C MET A 874 8.49 -3.60 24.67
N ASP A 875 8.09 -2.63 23.83
CA ASP A 875 7.70 -2.89 22.44
C ASP A 875 8.90 -3.46 21.63
N CYS A 876 8.60 -4.26 20.61
CA CYS A 876 9.60 -5.03 19.84
C CYS A 876 10.49 -4.19 18.88
N ASP A 877 10.40 -2.87 18.97
CA ASP A 877 11.21 -1.89 18.27
C ASP A 877 11.84 -0.84 19.22
N VAL A 878 11.94 -1.17 20.52
CA VAL A 878 12.79 -0.45 21.48
C VAL A 878 14.18 -1.11 21.52
N VAL A 879 15.23 -0.32 21.28
CA VAL A 879 16.63 -0.77 21.33
C VAL A 879 17.30 -0.23 22.58
N MET A 880 17.92 -1.11 23.37
CA MET A 880 18.65 -0.76 24.59
C MET A 880 20.10 -0.33 24.27
N LEU A 881 20.52 0.80 24.84
CA LEU A 881 21.89 1.34 24.71
C LEU A 881 22.75 1.06 25.96
N ARG A 882 22.11 0.93 27.13
CA ARG A 882 22.74 0.58 28.42
C ARG A 882 21.72 -0.10 29.35
N PRO A 883 22.15 -0.76 30.45
CA PRO A 883 21.25 -1.35 31.43
C PRO A 883 20.31 -0.32 32.06
N PHE A 884 19.05 -0.67 32.31
CA PHE A 884 18.06 0.16 33.04
C PHE A 884 17.75 -0.46 34.42
N PRO A 885 18.51 -0.12 35.48
CA PRO A 885 18.43 -0.76 36.78
C PRO A 885 17.32 -0.18 37.67
N PHE A 886 16.10 -0.09 37.13
CA PHE A 886 14.97 0.54 37.82
C PHE A 886 14.39 -0.31 38.97
N ARG A 887 14.05 0.35 40.09
CA ARG A 887 13.58 -0.22 41.36
C ARG A 887 12.40 0.53 42.01
N GLY A 888 11.75 1.45 41.29
CA GLY A 888 10.52 2.09 41.76
C GLY A 888 9.29 1.20 41.51
N ASP A 889 8.13 1.60 42.06
CA ASP A 889 6.90 0.80 41.96
C ASP A 889 6.35 0.79 40.52
N TYR A 890 6.50 1.91 39.81
CA TYR A 890 6.05 2.10 38.42
C TYR A 890 7.01 2.96 37.61
N PHE A 891 7.02 2.78 36.29
CA PHE A 891 7.69 3.68 35.35
C PHE A 891 6.82 3.84 34.11
N PHE A 892 6.56 5.08 33.73
CA PHE A 892 5.83 5.43 32.51
C PHE A 892 6.58 6.52 31.75
N ASN A 893 6.79 6.35 30.45
CA ASN A 893 7.55 7.32 29.64
C ASN A 893 6.63 8.25 28.82
N LEU A 894 7.04 9.51 28.64
CA LEU A 894 6.33 10.50 27.82
C LEU A 894 6.87 10.56 26.37
N GLN A 895 6.15 11.25 25.47
CA GLN A 895 6.62 11.72 24.15
C GLN A 895 6.88 13.23 24.17
N TRP A 896 7.74 13.73 23.27
CA TRP A 896 8.02 15.17 23.18
C TRP A 896 6.84 15.94 22.59
N ARG A 897 6.35 15.51 21.42
CA ARG A 897 5.28 16.23 20.71
C ARG A 897 3.94 15.52 20.84
N GLY A 898 2.90 16.29 21.20
CA GLY A 898 1.51 15.82 21.19
C GLY A 898 1.03 15.50 19.77
N GLY A 899 0.10 14.55 19.66
CA GLY A 899 -0.59 14.25 18.41
C GLY A 899 -1.85 15.10 18.22
N HIS A 900 -2.67 14.75 17.22
CA HIS A 900 -3.99 15.35 16.97
C HIS A 900 -5.01 15.17 18.12
N GLN A 901 -4.67 14.41 19.15
CA GLN A 901 -5.44 14.18 20.38
C GLN A 901 -4.67 14.63 21.65
N GLY A 902 -3.58 15.40 21.49
CA GLY A 902 -2.76 15.94 22.57
C GLY A 902 -1.56 15.07 22.96
N HIS A 903 -0.96 15.38 24.12
CA HIS A 903 0.15 14.62 24.70
C HIS A 903 -0.32 13.31 25.37
N PHE A 904 0.56 12.30 25.34
CA PHE A 904 0.31 10.99 25.94
C PHE A 904 1.50 10.48 26.75
N VAL A 905 1.17 9.62 27.71
CA VAL A 905 2.07 8.59 28.22
C VAL A 905 2.16 7.48 27.19
N CYS A 906 3.38 7.19 26.73
CA CYS A 906 3.64 6.15 25.74
C CYS A 906 3.56 4.76 26.39
N GLY A 907 2.87 3.83 25.74
CA GLY A 907 2.80 2.43 26.17
C GLY A 907 4.03 1.59 25.83
N ASN A 908 5.06 2.19 25.23
CA ASN A 908 6.19 1.47 24.64
C ASN A 908 7.19 0.92 25.66
N VAL A 909 7.32 1.57 26.82
CA VAL A 909 8.08 1.08 27.98
C VAL A 909 7.27 1.35 29.25
N ILE A 910 6.93 0.29 29.99
CA ILE A 910 6.20 0.38 31.26
C ILE A 910 6.90 -0.51 32.29
N TYR A 911 7.15 0.00 33.50
CA TYR A 911 7.45 -0.84 34.66
C TYR A 911 6.23 -0.94 35.59
N ALA A 912 6.01 -2.12 36.17
CA ALA A 912 5.17 -2.28 37.35
C ALA A 912 5.60 -3.50 38.18
N GLU A 913 5.29 -3.50 39.48
CA GLU A 913 5.27 -4.72 40.27
C GLU A 913 4.12 -5.66 39.87
N ALA A 914 4.33 -6.97 40.06
CA ALA A 914 3.30 -7.98 39.85
C ALA A 914 2.10 -7.75 40.79
N PHE A 915 0.91 -8.10 40.31
CA PHE A 915 -0.38 -7.91 40.98
C PHE A 915 -0.78 -6.45 41.24
N SER A 916 -0.18 -5.48 40.54
CA SER A 916 -0.58 -4.07 40.60
C SER A 916 -2.09 -3.87 40.39
N PRO A 917 -2.80 -3.18 41.31
CA PRO A 917 -4.22 -2.89 41.15
C PRO A 917 -4.49 -1.94 39.98
N HIS A 918 -3.53 -1.08 39.62
CA HIS A 918 -3.65 -0.18 38.48
C HIS A 918 -3.56 -0.92 37.15
N LEU A 919 -2.60 -1.85 37.02
CA LEU A 919 -2.50 -2.65 35.80
C LEU A 919 -3.67 -3.63 35.66
N ARG A 920 -4.22 -4.12 36.78
CA ARG A 920 -5.48 -4.87 36.78
C ARG A 920 -6.63 -4.04 36.20
N ALA A 921 -6.81 -2.81 36.69
CA ALA A 921 -7.86 -1.91 36.22
C ALA A 921 -7.67 -1.53 34.75
N LEU A 922 -6.45 -1.19 34.32
CA LEU A 922 -6.12 -0.89 32.93
C LEU A 922 -6.40 -2.09 32.00
N TYR A 923 -6.06 -3.31 32.43
CA TYR A 923 -6.39 -4.52 31.69
C TYR A 923 -7.91 -4.70 31.53
N GLU A 924 -8.67 -4.64 32.63
CA GLU A 924 -10.14 -4.76 32.58
C GLU A 924 -10.77 -3.68 31.69
N MET A 925 -10.39 -2.41 31.87
CA MET A 925 -10.86 -1.30 31.05
C MET A 925 -10.47 -1.44 29.57
N SER A 926 -9.31 -2.01 29.25
CA SER A 926 -8.88 -2.24 27.86
C SER A 926 -9.80 -3.24 27.14
N ILE A 927 -10.16 -4.34 27.81
CA ILE A 927 -11.07 -5.37 27.28
C ILE A 927 -12.50 -4.83 27.16
N GLU A 928 -13.00 -4.14 28.20
CA GLU A 928 -14.34 -3.54 28.18
C GLU A 928 -14.49 -2.49 27.07
N ARG A 929 -13.51 -1.57 26.95
CA ARG A 929 -13.53 -0.54 25.90
C ARG A 929 -13.45 -1.17 24.51
N PHE A 930 -12.57 -2.16 24.29
CA PHE A 930 -12.37 -2.80 22.98
C PHE A 930 -13.66 -3.43 22.42
N PHE A 931 -14.42 -4.15 23.25
CA PHE A 931 -15.70 -4.74 22.86
C PHE A 931 -16.89 -3.76 22.99
N GLY A 932 -16.66 -2.55 23.50
CA GLY A 932 -17.63 -1.45 23.54
C GLY A 932 -17.73 -0.67 22.23
N ALA A 933 -18.69 0.26 22.18
CA ALA A 933 -19.02 1.02 20.97
C ALA A 933 -17.94 2.02 20.50
N SER A 934 -16.92 2.31 21.32
CA SER A 934 -15.90 3.34 21.07
C SER A 934 -14.46 2.82 20.98
N GLY A 935 -14.20 1.53 21.20
CA GLY A 935 -12.84 1.00 21.41
C GLY A 935 -11.92 0.83 20.19
N LYS A 936 -12.30 1.32 19.01
CA LYS A 936 -11.57 1.08 17.74
C LYS A 936 -10.82 2.31 17.19
N GLY A 937 -10.76 3.39 17.97
CA GLY A 937 -9.90 4.55 17.68
C GLY A 937 -8.45 4.30 18.06
N PHE A 938 -7.52 5.01 17.40
CA PHE A 938 -6.08 4.93 17.73
C PHE A 938 -5.85 5.27 19.22
N GLY A 939 -5.17 4.36 19.94
CA GLY A 939 -4.80 4.56 21.35
C GLY A 939 -5.92 4.39 22.39
N GLU A 940 -7.19 4.23 22.01
CA GLU A 940 -8.36 4.24 22.94
C GLU A 940 -8.33 3.17 24.05
N ILE A 941 -7.54 2.10 23.85
CA ILE A 941 -7.27 1.05 24.83
C ILE A 941 -5.77 0.92 25.20
N GLY A 942 -4.93 1.79 24.64
CA GLY A 942 -3.48 1.81 24.80
C GLY A 942 -3.00 3.14 25.42
N PRO A 943 -2.11 3.91 24.76
CA PRO A 943 -1.57 5.17 25.27
C PRO A 943 -2.61 6.19 25.76
N LYS A 944 -3.76 6.31 25.09
CA LYS A 944 -4.83 7.23 25.52
C LYS A 944 -5.56 6.71 26.75
N LEU A 945 -5.90 5.41 26.81
CA LEU A 945 -6.45 4.80 28.03
C LEU A 945 -5.51 5.00 29.24
N LEU A 946 -4.21 4.75 29.05
CA LEU A 946 -3.20 4.93 30.09
C LEU A 946 -3.13 6.39 30.57
N SER A 947 -3.10 7.34 29.63
CA SER A 947 -3.06 8.77 29.92
C SER A 947 -4.33 9.24 30.63
N ASP A 948 -5.51 8.87 30.13
CA ASP A 948 -6.81 9.17 30.74
C ASP A 948 -6.91 8.59 32.15
N TYR A 949 -6.37 7.39 32.37
CA TYR A 949 -6.35 6.74 33.69
C TYR A 949 -5.45 7.48 34.69
N ILE A 950 -4.22 7.83 34.30
CA ILE A 950 -3.26 8.58 35.12
C ILE A 950 -3.80 10.00 35.43
N ALA A 951 -4.48 10.64 34.46
CA ALA A 951 -5.12 11.94 34.66
C ALA A 951 -6.40 11.89 35.50
N SER A 952 -7.04 10.72 35.64
CA SER A 952 -8.20 10.52 36.52
C SER A 952 -7.81 10.53 38.01
N ASP A 953 -8.80 10.64 38.89
CA ASP A 953 -8.60 10.47 40.34
C ASP A 953 -8.16 9.05 40.73
N GLN A 954 -8.50 8.03 39.92
CA GLN A 954 -8.15 6.63 40.20
C GLN A 954 -6.68 6.32 39.94
N GLY A 955 -6.08 6.94 38.93
CA GLY A 955 -4.65 6.82 38.62
C GLY A 955 -3.80 7.96 39.18
N ALA A 956 -4.33 8.77 40.11
CA ALA A 956 -3.66 9.98 40.56
C ALA A 956 -2.29 9.73 41.24
N GLU A 957 -2.10 8.59 41.90
CA GLU A 957 -0.81 8.19 42.48
C GLU A 957 0.25 7.77 41.43
N LEU A 958 -0.17 7.41 40.22
CA LEU A 958 0.75 7.08 39.13
C LEU A 958 1.46 8.31 38.54
N ARG A 959 0.98 9.53 38.83
CA ARG A 959 1.51 10.78 38.26
C ARG A 959 2.96 11.03 38.70
N ASP A 960 3.31 10.67 39.93
CA ASP A 960 4.69 10.78 40.43
C ASP A 960 5.66 9.83 39.70
N TRP A 961 5.13 8.76 39.09
CA TRP A 961 5.86 7.73 38.33
C TRP A 961 5.89 7.93 36.81
N VAL A 962 5.39 9.07 36.32
CA VAL A 962 5.56 9.49 34.92
C VAL A 962 6.89 10.23 34.78
N PHE A 963 7.71 9.81 33.82
CA PHE A 963 9.07 10.31 33.59
C PHE A 963 9.23 10.91 32.18
N GLY A 964 10.24 11.77 32.00
CA GLY A 964 10.39 12.56 30.79
C GLY A 964 10.89 11.75 29.59
N PRO A 965 10.64 12.20 28.34
CA PRO A 965 10.86 11.36 27.16
C PRO A 965 12.31 10.90 26.97
N MET A 966 13.30 11.60 27.57
CA MET A 966 14.74 11.32 27.46
C MET A 966 15.13 9.84 27.66
N PHE A 967 14.43 9.08 28.52
CA PHE A 967 14.87 7.74 28.90
C PHE A 967 14.79 6.70 27.75
N PHE A 968 13.75 6.76 26.93
CA PHE A 968 13.52 5.83 25.80
C PHE A 968 13.00 6.48 24.51
N ASN A 969 12.56 7.75 24.58
CA ASN A 969 11.92 8.50 23.50
C ASN A 969 12.71 9.79 23.19
N ALA A 970 14.05 9.74 23.28
CA ALA A 970 14.93 10.89 23.06
C ALA A 970 14.76 11.49 21.64
N ILE A 971 14.58 10.62 20.63
CA ILE A 971 14.13 10.95 19.28
C ILE A 971 12.61 10.81 19.26
N ASP A 972 11.92 11.89 18.89
CA ASP A 972 10.45 11.92 18.88
C ASP A 972 9.87 11.17 17.68
N TRP A 973 8.60 10.75 17.77
CA TRP A 973 7.90 10.08 16.67
C TRP A 973 7.75 10.97 15.41
N THR A 974 7.81 12.29 15.55
CA THR A 974 7.89 13.24 14.43
C THR A 974 9.25 13.27 13.73
N GLU A 975 10.28 12.67 14.33
CA GLU A 975 11.69 12.77 13.95
C GLU A 975 12.30 11.44 13.51
N ILE A 976 11.47 10.48 13.08
CA ILE A 976 11.92 9.16 12.60
C ILE A 976 12.92 9.22 11.43
N GLY A 977 13.01 10.34 10.71
CA GLY A 977 14.03 10.59 9.70
C GLY A 977 15.45 10.71 10.27
N GLU A 978 15.62 10.97 11.57
CA GLU A 978 16.93 11.01 12.22
C GLU A 978 17.59 9.62 12.23
N PHE A 979 16.83 8.52 12.30
CA PHE A 979 17.37 7.16 12.24
C PHE A 979 18.02 6.81 10.89
N GLU A 980 17.69 7.54 9.82
CA GLU A 980 18.27 7.38 8.48
C GLU A 980 19.61 8.15 8.33
N LYS A 981 20.02 8.93 9.33
CA LYS A 981 21.30 9.66 9.32
C LYS A 981 22.48 8.79 9.77
N PRO A 982 23.72 9.12 9.34
CA PRO A 982 24.93 8.55 9.91
C PRO A 982 24.98 8.62 11.43
N LEU A 983 25.58 7.60 12.04
CA LEU A 983 25.64 7.43 13.49
C LEU A 983 26.17 8.64 14.28
N ALA A 984 27.09 9.41 13.70
CA ALA A 984 27.66 10.60 14.32
C ALA A 984 26.62 11.72 14.49
N ASP A 985 25.73 11.92 13.51
CA ASP A 985 24.73 13.00 13.52
C ASP A 985 23.65 12.75 14.58
N VAL A 986 23.33 11.49 14.84
CA VAL A 986 22.31 11.08 15.83
C VAL A 986 22.85 11.06 17.27
N ALA A 987 24.18 11.19 17.45
CA ALA A 987 24.81 11.26 18.77
C ALA A 987 24.25 12.41 19.65
N VAL A 988 23.79 13.51 19.03
CA VAL A 988 23.17 14.65 19.74
C VAL A 988 21.86 14.29 20.45
N TYR A 989 21.20 13.18 20.08
CA TYR A 989 20.05 12.66 20.81
C TYR A 989 20.49 11.61 21.85
N LEU A 990 21.34 10.66 21.45
CA LEU A 990 21.57 9.44 22.21
C LEU A 990 22.76 9.51 23.20
N ASN A 991 23.70 10.44 23.01
CA ASN A 991 24.85 10.66 23.90
C ASN A 991 24.48 11.61 25.05
N ASP A 992 23.56 11.16 25.91
CA ASP A 992 23.19 11.74 27.21
C ASP A 992 23.10 10.57 28.22
N GLU A 993 23.42 10.80 29.49
CA GLU A 993 23.47 9.71 30.47
C GLU A 993 22.11 9.16 30.90
N ARG A 994 21.04 9.92 30.69
CA ARG A 994 19.65 9.51 30.94
C ARG A 994 19.10 8.55 29.88
N VAL A 995 19.68 8.52 28.68
CA VAL A 995 19.13 7.75 27.55
C VAL A 995 19.46 6.27 27.70
N PHE A 996 18.52 5.49 28.23
CA PHE A 996 18.69 4.05 28.43
C PHE A 996 18.49 3.23 27.15
N GLY A 997 17.53 3.65 26.32
CA GLY A 997 17.25 3.08 25.02
C GLY A 997 16.69 4.10 24.05
N THR A 998 16.34 3.64 22.85
CA THR A 998 15.60 4.45 21.87
C THR A 998 14.49 3.62 21.24
N HIS A 999 13.29 4.20 21.17
CA HIS A 999 12.17 3.66 20.43
C HIS A 999 12.32 4.00 18.95
N LEU A 1000 12.28 3.01 18.06
CA LEU A 1000 12.44 3.21 16.62
C LEU A 1000 11.15 3.69 15.93
N TRP A 1001 10.00 3.64 16.61
CA TRP A 1001 8.69 4.04 16.06
C TRP A 1001 8.37 3.36 14.72
N THR A 1002 8.77 2.11 14.56
CA THR A 1002 8.72 1.32 13.31
C THR A 1002 9.46 1.92 12.09
N ALA A 1003 10.42 2.83 12.30
CA ALA A 1003 11.23 3.44 11.24
C ALA A 1003 11.86 2.37 10.33
N ARG A 1004 11.35 2.30 9.09
CA ARG A 1004 11.73 1.41 7.97
C ARG A 1004 12.53 0.16 8.34
N ASN A 1005 11.82 -0.97 8.42
CA ASN A 1005 12.37 -2.33 8.50
C ASN A 1005 13.26 -2.76 7.29
N GLU A 1006 13.59 -1.85 6.38
CA GLU A 1006 14.38 -2.07 5.16
C GLU A 1006 15.78 -1.44 5.29
N ALA A 1007 16.55 -1.93 6.27
CA ALA A 1007 17.96 -1.61 6.43
C ALA A 1007 18.72 -1.84 5.11
N ARG A 1008 19.45 -0.82 4.64
CA ARG A 1008 20.38 -0.94 3.51
C ARG A 1008 21.69 -1.58 4.00
N SER A 1009 22.24 -2.50 3.21
CA SER A 1009 23.51 -3.17 3.50
C SER A 1009 24.65 -2.15 3.69
N GLY A 1010 25.33 -2.22 4.84
CA GLY A 1010 26.22 -1.15 5.32
C GLY A 1010 27.59 -1.03 4.66
N GLY A 1011 28.16 0.17 4.79
CA GLY A 1011 29.55 0.55 4.52
C GLY A 1011 29.96 1.69 5.48
N GLU A 1012 31.07 2.39 5.22
CA GLU A 1012 31.39 3.60 6.00
C GLU A 1012 30.30 4.67 5.83
N GLY A 1013 29.81 5.21 6.95
CA GLY A 1013 28.68 6.14 6.97
C GLY A 1013 27.29 5.49 6.94
N ALA A 1014 27.16 4.20 7.25
CA ALA A 1014 25.86 3.53 7.35
C ALA A 1014 24.89 4.27 8.31
N PRO A 1015 23.59 4.39 7.95
CA PRO A 1015 22.56 4.93 8.83
C PRO A 1015 22.47 4.22 10.18
N LEU A 1016 22.10 4.94 11.23
CA LEU A 1016 21.85 4.35 12.55
C LEU A 1016 20.86 3.18 12.45
N ILE A 1017 19.76 3.31 11.70
CA ILE A 1017 18.77 2.24 11.54
C ILE A 1017 19.37 0.97 10.93
N SER A 1018 20.29 1.08 9.95
CA SER A 1018 20.97 -0.10 9.39
C SER A 1018 21.85 -0.79 10.44
N LEU A 1019 22.56 -0.02 11.27
CA LEU A 1019 23.43 -0.56 12.33
C LEU A 1019 22.63 -1.17 13.49
N LEU A 1020 21.43 -0.66 13.75
CA LEU A 1020 20.55 -1.22 14.79
C LEU A 1020 19.75 -2.43 14.28
N VAL A 1021 19.23 -2.40 13.05
CA VAL A 1021 18.28 -3.40 12.52
C VAL A 1021 18.95 -4.56 11.78
N GLU A 1022 20.16 -4.41 11.23
CA GLU A 1022 20.98 -5.59 10.94
C GLU A 1022 21.27 -6.34 12.25
N PRO A 1023 21.43 -7.68 12.24
CA PRO A 1023 21.78 -8.40 13.46
C PRO A 1023 23.07 -7.81 14.04
N LEU A 1024 23.07 -7.39 15.32
CA LEU A 1024 24.16 -6.64 16.01
C LEU A 1024 25.59 -7.21 15.83
N ARG A 1025 25.71 -8.43 15.32
CA ARG A 1025 26.91 -9.05 14.76
C ARG A 1025 27.53 -8.30 13.56
N SER A 1026 26.84 -7.32 12.97
CA SER A 1026 27.37 -6.45 11.89
C SER A 1026 28.28 -5.35 12.42
N PHE A 1027 28.23 -5.01 13.72
CA PHE A 1027 29.26 -4.17 14.33
C PHE A 1027 30.62 -4.89 14.26
N PRO A 1028 31.67 -4.27 13.69
CA PRO A 1028 32.98 -4.91 13.58
C PRO A 1028 33.55 -5.14 14.98
N THR A 1029 34.04 -6.35 15.25
CA THR A 1029 34.64 -6.67 16.56
C THR A 1029 35.88 -5.83 16.78
N LEU A 1030 36.27 -5.62 18.04
CA LEU A 1030 37.51 -4.92 18.36
C LEU A 1030 38.72 -5.65 17.79
N ILE A 1031 38.64 -6.97 17.66
CA ILE A 1031 39.68 -7.80 17.04
C ILE A 1031 39.83 -7.45 15.55
N ASP A 1032 38.72 -7.35 14.81
CA ASP A 1032 38.75 -7.01 13.38
C ASP A 1032 39.15 -5.55 13.15
N LEU A 1033 38.74 -4.62 14.04
CA LEU A 1033 39.20 -3.24 13.99
C LEU A 1033 40.68 -3.09 14.35
N ALA A 1034 41.18 -3.83 15.35
CA ALA A 1034 42.60 -3.80 15.72
C ALA A 1034 43.48 -4.36 14.59
N ASP A 1035 43.02 -5.41 13.90
CA ASP A 1035 43.64 -5.89 12.65
C ASP A 1035 43.61 -4.79 11.57
N ARG A 1036 42.46 -4.13 11.36
CA ARG A 1036 42.26 -3.07 10.35
C ARG A 1036 43.18 -1.85 10.57
N PHE A 1037 43.23 -1.34 11.80
CA PHE A 1037 44.06 -0.18 12.17
C PHE A 1037 45.51 -0.56 12.51
N ASN A 1038 45.85 -1.85 12.50
CA ASN A 1038 47.22 -2.36 12.61
C ASN A 1038 47.93 -1.94 13.93
N THR A 1039 47.21 -2.06 15.04
CA THR A 1039 47.68 -1.87 16.42
C THR A 1039 48.25 -3.18 17.00
N ASP A 1040 49.33 -3.12 17.79
CA ASP A 1040 49.85 -4.19 18.70
C ASP A 1040 48.78 -5.03 19.42
N LYS A 1041 47.67 -4.41 19.84
CA LYS A 1041 46.48 -5.04 20.44
C LYS A 1041 45.85 -6.16 19.59
N ASN A 1042 46.25 -6.32 18.32
CA ASN A 1042 45.67 -7.25 17.34
C ASN A 1042 46.30 -8.66 17.31
N ARG A 1043 45.86 -9.50 16.36
CA ARG A 1043 46.25 -10.92 16.28
C ARG A 1043 47.26 -11.27 15.18
N HIS A 1044 47.49 -10.39 14.19
CA HIS A 1044 48.18 -10.75 12.93
C HIS A 1044 49.43 -9.93 12.60
N THR A 1045 49.71 -8.85 13.30
CA THR A 1045 50.76 -7.88 12.92
C THR A 1045 51.60 -7.42 14.12
N GLY A 1046 52.84 -7.00 13.87
CA GLY A 1046 53.77 -6.54 14.92
C GLY A 1046 54.13 -7.62 15.95
N ASN A 1047 54.44 -7.16 17.16
CA ASN A 1047 54.42 -7.99 18.36
C ASN A 1047 52.94 -8.23 18.68
N ARG A 1048 52.49 -9.49 18.72
CA ARG A 1048 51.06 -9.84 18.68
C ARG A 1048 50.50 -10.10 20.07
N HIS A 1049 50.21 -9.05 20.84
CA HIS A 1049 49.77 -9.19 22.23
C HIS A 1049 48.35 -9.81 22.32
N ALA A 1050 47.52 -9.59 21.28
CA ALA A 1050 46.16 -10.10 21.15
C ALA A 1050 45.24 -9.68 22.31
N TYR A 1051 45.44 -8.46 22.84
CA TYR A 1051 44.64 -7.87 23.92
C TYR A 1051 43.22 -7.49 23.49
N ALA A 1052 42.95 -7.23 22.21
CA ALA A 1052 41.62 -6.87 21.71
C ALA A 1052 40.50 -7.85 22.14
N ARG A 1053 40.81 -9.16 22.29
CA ARG A 1053 39.87 -10.18 22.80
C ARG A 1053 39.43 -9.96 24.26
N VAL A 1054 40.27 -9.31 25.06
CA VAL A 1054 40.04 -9.02 26.49
C VAL A 1054 39.18 -7.78 26.62
N TYR A 1055 39.55 -6.72 25.91
CA TYR A 1055 38.76 -5.50 25.79
C TYR A 1055 37.36 -5.76 25.23
N GLU A 1056 37.22 -6.54 24.15
CA GLU A 1056 35.92 -6.97 23.62
C GLU A 1056 35.07 -7.64 24.72
N ARG A 1057 35.67 -8.56 25.49
CA ARG A 1057 34.95 -9.28 26.56
C ARG A 1057 34.50 -8.39 27.72
N LEU A 1058 35.23 -7.31 28.03
CA LEU A 1058 34.96 -6.46 29.19
C LEU A 1058 34.18 -5.19 28.85
N LEU A 1059 34.28 -4.70 27.61
CA LEU A 1059 33.76 -3.39 27.20
C LEU A 1059 32.65 -3.44 26.12
N SER A 1060 32.41 -4.59 25.46
CA SER A 1060 31.35 -4.71 24.42
C SER A 1060 29.95 -4.32 24.90
N SER A 1061 29.62 -4.57 26.18
CA SER A 1061 28.37 -4.12 26.80
C SER A 1061 28.20 -2.60 26.87
N ARG A 1062 29.29 -1.84 26.71
CA ARG A 1062 29.31 -0.37 26.66
C ARG A 1062 29.48 0.19 25.24
N ARG A 1063 29.36 -0.63 24.18
CA ARG A 1063 29.58 -0.22 22.77
C ARG A 1063 28.91 1.12 22.43
N LEU A 1064 27.64 1.30 22.78
CA LEU A 1064 26.83 2.49 22.50
C LEU A 1064 26.60 3.40 23.71
N SER A 1065 27.32 3.20 24.81
CA SER A 1065 27.16 3.96 26.06
C SER A 1065 28.47 4.39 26.74
N MET A 1066 29.62 4.05 26.14
CA MET A 1066 30.93 4.61 26.49
C MET A 1066 30.96 6.11 26.18
N ARG A 1067 31.22 6.95 27.19
CA ARG A 1067 31.28 8.41 27.05
C ARG A 1067 32.72 8.89 26.97
N ARG A 1068 33.59 8.38 27.84
CA ARG A 1068 35.01 8.77 27.90
C ARG A 1068 35.95 7.60 28.11
N LEU A 1069 36.92 7.47 27.21
CA LEU A 1069 38.05 6.55 27.32
C LEU A 1069 39.34 7.36 27.31
N LEU A 1070 40.23 7.15 28.28
CA LEU A 1070 41.57 7.72 28.28
C LEU A 1070 42.58 6.64 27.89
N GLU A 1071 43.51 6.96 27.01
CA GLU A 1071 44.65 6.11 26.62
C GLU A 1071 45.95 6.90 26.84
N ILE A 1072 46.86 6.32 27.62
CA ILE A 1072 48.23 6.81 27.82
C ILE A 1072 49.13 6.02 26.86
N GLY A 1073 49.94 6.72 26.06
CA GLY A 1073 50.71 6.11 24.97
C GLY A 1073 49.92 6.07 23.65
N LEU A 1074 50.32 6.92 22.70
CA LEU A 1074 49.73 7.04 21.36
C LEU A 1074 50.78 6.86 20.25
N CYS A 1075 52.06 6.99 20.60
CA CYS A 1075 53.19 6.79 19.68
C CYS A 1075 53.37 5.32 19.29
N ARG A 1076 53.60 5.08 17.98
CA ARG A 1076 53.77 3.75 17.37
C ARG A 1076 55.24 3.31 17.26
N ILE A 1077 56.15 4.28 17.32
CA ILE A 1077 57.60 4.10 17.25
C ILE A 1077 58.19 5.12 18.25
N ALA A 1078 59.33 4.77 18.88
CA ALA A 1078 60.05 5.66 19.79
C ALA A 1078 60.21 7.09 19.20
N ALA A 1079 60.08 8.10 20.07
CA ALA A 1079 59.68 9.48 19.77
C ALA A 1079 60.66 10.37 18.96
N GLU A 1080 61.32 9.83 17.92
CA GLU A 1080 62.25 10.55 17.03
C GLU A 1080 61.63 10.95 15.67
N GLY A 1081 60.30 11.08 15.58
CA GLY A 1081 59.64 11.49 14.34
C GLY A 1081 58.25 12.12 14.53
N ASN A 1082 57.91 13.08 13.66
CA ASN A 1082 56.55 13.65 13.56
C ASN A 1082 55.56 12.55 13.12
N GLN A 1083 54.91 11.88 14.08
CA GLN A 1083 53.87 10.90 13.80
C GLN A 1083 52.60 11.62 13.33
N SER A 1084 52.12 11.28 12.13
CA SER A 1084 50.97 11.93 11.48
C SER A 1084 49.61 11.25 11.72
N GLU A 1085 49.56 10.21 12.56
CA GLU A 1085 48.37 9.37 12.75
C GLU A 1085 48.31 8.83 14.20
N THR A 1086 47.11 8.56 14.70
CA THR A 1086 46.85 7.96 16.03
C THR A 1086 45.98 6.68 15.89
N PRO A 1087 46.59 5.53 15.53
CA PRO A 1087 45.81 4.33 15.13
C PRO A 1087 44.95 3.73 16.25
N SER A 1088 45.40 3.80 17.50
CA SER A 1088 44.64 3.35 18.67
C SER A 1088 43.42 4.23 18.95
N VAL A 1089 43.56 5.56 18.82
CA VAL A 1089 42.43 6.52 18.88
C VAL A 1089 41.41 6.22 17.79
N ALA A 1090 41.84 5.95 16.55
CA ALA A 1090 40.96 5.56 15.46
C ALA A 1090 40.23 4.23 15.72
N LEU A 1091 40.93 3.24 16.30
CA LEU A 1091 40.36 1.99 16.80
C LEU A 1091 39.27 2.27 17.86
N TRP A 1092 39.57 3.06 18.90
CA TRP A 1092 38.64 3.36 19.98
C TRP A 1092 37.44 4.19 19.53
N GLN A 1093 37.61 5.17 18.64
CA GLN A 1093 36.50 5.95 18.10
C GLN A 1093 35.59 5.14 17.15
N SER A 1094 36.16 4.17 16.44
CA SER A 1094 35.42 3.23 15.58
C SER A 1094 34.71 2.13 16.39
N TYR A 1095 35.27 1.74 17.53
CA TYR A 1095 34.63 0.80 18.44
C TYR A 1095 33.56 1.50 19.30
N PHE A 1096 33.84 2.64 19.90
CA PHE A 1096 32.89 3.40 20.71
C PHE A 1096 32.40 4.65 19.96
N PRO A 1097 31.34 4.56 19.14
CA PRO A 1097 30.92 5.64 18.22
C PRO A 1097 30.45 6.94 18.88
N TYR A 1098 30.18 6.95 20.18
CA TYR A 1098 29.80 8.16 20.93
C TYR A 1098 30.86 8.64 21.92
N ALA A 1099 31.95 7.88 22.11
CA ALA A 1099 32.97 8.23 23.08
C ALA A 1099 33.82 9.41 22.61
N GLU A 1100 34.12 10.29 23.55
CA GLU A 1100 35.28 11.19 23.54
C GLU A 1100 36.50 10.37 23.98
N VAL A 1101 37.52 10.29 23.12
CA VAL A 1101 38.80 9.65 23.45
C VAL A 1101 39.77 10.73 23.94
N ILE A 1102 40.43 10.47 25.06
CA ILE A 1102 41.41 11.36 25.66
C ILE A 1102 42.77 10.70 25.54
N GLY A 1103 43.70 11.37 24.87
CA GLY A 1103 45.07 10.88 24.67
C GLY A 1103 46.05 11.56 25.62
N VAL A 1104 46.97 10.79 26.21
CA VAL A 1104 48.05 11.32 27.05
C VAL A 1104 49.37 10.75 26.54
N ASP A 1105 50.29 11.61 26.12
CA ASP A 1105 51.58 11.19 25.53
C ASP A 1105 52.66 12.24 25.81
N LEU A 1106 53.93 11.86 25.72
CA LEU A 1106 55.07 12.79 25.77
C LEU A 1106 55.11 13.71 24.51
N THR A 1107 54.55 13.23 23.40
CA THR A 1107 54.50 13.89 22.09
C THR A 1107 53.26 14.77 21.97
N ASP A 1108 53.39 15.92 21.30
CA ASP A 1108 52.27 16.83 21.08
C ASP A 1108 51.37 16.39 19.91
N PHE A 1109 50.21 15.84 20.27
CA PHE A 1109 49.15 15.46 19.34
C PHE A 1109 48.04 16.53 19.21
N SER A 1110 48.21 17.76 19.72
CA SER A 1110 47.13 18.76 19.78
C SER A 1110 46.55 19.12 18.41
N GLN A 1111 47.32 18.93 17.34
CA GLN A 1111 46.89 19.13 15.95
C GLN A 1111 45.74 18.21 15.50
N PHE A 1112 45.51 17.08 16.18
CA PHE A 1112 44.42 16.15 15.89
C PHE A 1112 43.16 16.42 16.74
N ASN A 1113 43.21 17.36 17.69
CA ASN A 1113 42.11 17.61 18.61
C ASN A 1113 40.83 18.04 17.87
N ASN A 1114 39.72 17.44 18.26
CA ASN A 1114 38.39 17.67 17.68
C ASN A 1114 37.31 17.41 18.76
N GLU A 1115 36.04 17.44 18.38
CA GLU A 1115 34.91 17.24 19.32
C GLU A 1115 34.93 15.88 20.04
N ARG A 1116 35.57 14.86 19.45
CA ARG A 1116 35.66 13.50 19.98
C ARG A 1116 37.08 13.03 20.31
N PHE A 1117 38.11 13.87 20.15
CA PHE A 1117 39.47 13.56 20.57
C PHE A 1117 40.14 14.78 21.21
N LYS A 1118 40.72 14.58 22.41
CA LYS A 1118 41.55 15.59 23.09
C LYS A 1118 42.84 14.95 23.57
N SER A 1119 43.97 15.52 23.16
CA SER A 1119 45.30 15.12 23.62
C SER A 1119 45.85 16.09 24.67
N PHE A 1120 46.67 15.57 25.58
CA PHE A 1120 47.47 16.31 26.53
C PHE A 1120 48.92 15.84 26.49
N VAL A 1121 49.87 16.78 26.36
CA VAL A 1121 51.30 16.50 26.56
C VAL A 1121 51.56 16.24 28.03
N CYS A 1122 52.19 15.11 28.35
CA CYS A 1122 52.48 14.65 29.70
C CYS A 1122 53.66 13.67 29.69
N ASP A 1123 54.69 13.91 30.50
CA ASP A 1123 55.68 12.90 30.82
C ASP A 1123 55.19 12.05 32.01
N GLN A 1124 54.84 10.79 31.79
CA GLN A 1124 54.29 9.93 32.85
C GLN A 1124 55.27 9.60 33.98
N SER A 1125 56.58 9.81 33.77
CA SER A 1125 57.58 9.72 34.86
C SER A 1125 57.54 10.92 35.82
N LYS A 1126 56.79 11.98 35.47
CA LYS A 1126 56.69 13.23 36.25
C LYS A 1126 55.32 13.39 36.92
N LEU A 1127 55.34 13.30 38.25
CA LEU A 1127 54.16 13.52 39.11
C LEU A 1127 53.47 14.89 38.89
N GLU A 1128 54.22 15.94 38.58
CA GLU A 1128 53.66 17.29 38.33
C GLU A 1128 52.90 17.36 37.00
N ASP A 1129 53.36 16.67 35.96
CA ASP A 1129 52.70 16.62 34.65
C ASP A 1129 51.39 15.82 34.75
N LEU A 1130 51.41 14.65 35.42
CA LEU A 1130 50.21 13.86 35.70
C LEU A 1130 49.15 14.70 36.44
N ARG A 1131 49.54 15.42 37.49
CA ARG A 1131 48.62 16.31 38.23
C ARG A 1131 48.10 17.46 37.39
N SER A 1132 48.89 18.00 36.47
CA SER A 1132 48.48 19.02 35.50
C SER A 1132 47.43 18.51 34.50
N VAL A 1133 47.49 17.23 34.10
CA VAL A 1133 46.45 16.58 33.29
C VAL A 1133 45.21 16.29 34.13
N ALA A 1134 45.37 15.68 35.31
CA ALA A 1134 44.26 15.32 36.20
C ALA A 1134 43.43 16.54 36.62
N ALA A 1135 44.06 17.70 36.86
CA ALA A 1135 43.36 18.95 37.20
C ALA A 1135 42.49 19.53 36.05
N LYS A 1136 42.61 19.03 34.82
CA LYS A 1136 41.79 19.42 33.66
C LYS A 1136 40.61 18.46 33.42
N LEU A 1137 40.51 17.39 34.20
CA LEU A 1137 39.52 16.33 34.05
C LEU A 1137 38.70 16.21 35.35
N GLU A 1138 37.40 15.99 35.21
CA GLU A 1138 36.54 15.85 36.38
C GLU A 1138 36.74 14.47 37.05
N PRO A 1139 36.86 14.39 38.39
CA PRO A 1139 36.89 13.13 39.11
C PRO A 1139 35.68 12.25 38.79
N GLY A 1140 35.92 10.96 38.59
CA GLY A 1140 34.88 10.00 38.20
C GLY A 1140 34.28 10.18 36.80
N SER A 1141 34.88 10.98 35.91
CA SER A 1141 34.34 11.24 34.56
C SER A 1141 34.82 10.31 33.44
N LEU A 1142 35.80 9.44 33.69
CA LEU A 1142 36.33 8.49 32.70
C LEU A 1142 35.69 7.12 32.87
N ASP A 1143 35.08 6.55 31.84
CA ASP A 1143 34.48 5.21 31.93
C ASP A 1143 35.55 4.10 31.84
N VAL A 1144 36.63 4.38 31.11
CA VAL A 1144 37.80 3.51 30.92
C VAL A 1144 39.09 4.34 30.94
N ILE A 1145 40.14 3.79 31.53
CA ILE A 1145 41.53 4.26 31.41
C ILE A 1145 42.39 3.09 30.93
N ILE A 1146 43.28 3.33 29.98
CA ILE A 1146 44.27 2.39 29.44
C ILE A 1146 45.65 3.03 29.59
N ASP A 1147 46.56 2.33 30.25
CA ASP A 1147 47.98 2.67 30.31
C ASP A 1147 48.77 1.73 29.39
N ASP A 1148 49.26 2.30 28.29
CA ASP A 1148 50.07 1.65 27.25
C ASP A 1148 51.29 2.54 26.93
N GLY A 1149 51.83 3.15 27.98
CA GLY A 1149 52.80 4.25 27.89
C GLY A 1149 54.26 3.82 27.86
N SER A 1150 55.01 4.05 28.95
CA SER A 1150 56.44 3.72 29.01
C SER A 1150 56.73 2.26 29.38
N HIS A 1151 55.72 1.53 29.89
CA HIS A 1151 55.83 0.18 30.49
C HIS A 1151 56.85 0.06 31.64
N ALA A 1152 57.38 1.18 32.15
CA ALA A 1152 58.26 1.19 33.32
C ALA A 1152 57.41 1.15 34.59
N SER A 1153 57.67 0.22 35.51
CA SER A 1153 56.74 0.00 36.62
C SER A 1153 56.67 1.15 37.63
N PHE A 1154 57.68 2.01 37.72
CA PHE A 1154 57.55 3.24 38.49
C PHE A 1154 56.48 4.17 37.90
N ASP A 1155 56.49 4.33 36.57
CA ASP A 1155 55.58 5.21 35.84
C ASP A 1155 54.13 4.65 35.87
N GLU A 1156 53.95 3.36 35.56
CA GLU A 1156 52.66 2.64 35.65
C GLU A 1156 52.00 2.78 37.04
N GLN A 1157 52.83 2.87 38.09
CA GLN A 1157 52.37 3.06 39.46
C GLN A 1157 51.98 4.52 39.72
N LEU A 1158 52.76 5.49 39.22
CA LEU A 1158 52.40 6.91 39.33
C LEU A 1158 51.10 7.25 38.58
N THR A 1159 50.94 6.76 37.35
CA THR A 1159 49.71 6.94 36.55
C THR A 1159 48.51 6.31 37.25
N LEU A 1160 48.62 5.03 37.67
CA LEU A 1160 47.56 4.36 38.42
C LEU A 1160 47.21 5.13 39.70
N ARG A 1161 48.20 5.67 40.42
CA ARG A 1161 47.99 6.42 41.65
C ARG A 1161 47.19 7.70 41.44
N GLU A 1162 47.55 8.48 40.42
CA GLU A 1162 47.01 9.83 40.22
C GLU A 1162 45.77 9.85 39.29
N PHE A 1163 45.60 8.89 38.38
CA PHE A 1163 44.47 8.84 37.45
C PHE A 1163 43.31 7.93 37.89
N PHE A 1164 43.52 6.95 38.79
CA PHE A 1164 42.42 6.12 39.31
C PHE A 1164 41.28 6.91 40.02
N PRO A 1165 41.51 8.09 40.63
CA PRO A 1165 40.43 9.00 41.06
C PRO A 1165 39.55 9.54 39.92
N LEU A 1166 40.09 9.67 38.69
CA LEU A 1166 39.35 10.13 37.50
C LEU A 1166 38.43 9.05 36.93
N LEU A 1167 38.72 7.78 37.20
CA LEU A 1167 37.91 6.64 36.77
C LEU A 1167 36.53 6.66 37.46
N ALA A 1168 35.49 6.46 36.68
CA ALA A 1168 34.10 6.36 37.13
C ALA A 1168 33.87 5.12 38.00
N GLU A 1169 32.84 5.20 38.82
CA GLU A 1169 32.37 4.07 39.63
C GLU A 1169 31.99 2.87 38.75
N GLY A 1170 32.55 1.70 39.04
CA GLY A 1170 32.39 0.51 38.20
C GLY A 1170 33.09 0.58 36.83
N GLY A 1171 33.90 1.60 36.56
CA GLY A 1171 34.77 1.71 35.38
C GLY A 1171 35.99 0.79 35.43
N TRP A 1172 36.72 0.70 34.33
CA TRP A 1172 37.89 -0.16 34.17
C TRP A 1172 39.19 0.62 33.95
N TYR A 1173 40.23 0.29 34.72
CA TYR A 1173 41.62 0.67 34.47
C TYR A 1173 42.35 -0.53 33.84
N PHE A 1174 43.11 -0.32 32.78
CA PHE A 1174 43.96 -1.32 32.15
C PHE A 1174 45.43 -0.88 32.17
N ILE A 1175 46.36 -1.83 32.32
CA ILE A 1175 47.81 -1.59 32.14
C ILE A 1175 48.35 -2.69 31.22
N GLU A 1176 48.97 -2.29 30.11
CA GLU A 1176 49.58 -3.14 29.10
C GLU A 1176 51.10 -3.27 29.28
N ASP A 1177 51.61 -4.47 28.99
CA ASP A 1177 53.03 -4.83 28.90
C ASP A 1177 53.86 -4.69 30.19
N LEU A 1178 53.24 -5.08 31.31
CA LEU A 1178 53.75 -5.22 32.69
C LEU A 1178 55.01 -6.12 32.89
N ASP A 1179 55.66 -6.54 31.81
CA ASP A 1179 56.76 -7.48 31.75
C ASP A 1179 58.14 -6.83 31.44
N TRP A 1180 58.16 -5.57 30.96
CA TRP A 1180 59.39 -4.82 30.63
C TRP A 1180 59.85 -3.90 31.77
N GLN A 1181 61.13 -3.50 31.80
CA GLN A 1181 61.68 -2.42 32.67
C GLN A 1181 62.88 -1.75 31.96
N PRO A 1182 63.16 -0.45 32.19
CA PRO A 1182 64.31 0.25 31.59
C PRO A 1182 65.68 -0.20 32.13
N THR A 1183 66.72 -0.09 31.29
CA THR A 1183 68.07 -0.58 31.62
C THR A 1183 68.77 0.27 32.68
N GLY A 1184 68.84 -0.27 33.89
CA GLY A 1184 69.57 0.32 35.02
C GLY A 1184 68.74 0.51 36.29
N GLU A 1185 67.43 0.22 36.25
CA GLU A 1185 66.60 0.24 37.45
C GLU A 1185 67.02 -0.80 38.50
N ASN A 1186 66.95 -0.41 39.76
CA ASN A 1186 67.26 -1.26 40.89
C ASN A 1186 66.00 -2.02 41.34
N ALA A 1187 65.95 -3.33 41.11
CA ALA A 1187 64.88 -4.21 41.57
C ALA A 1187 64.71 -4.30 43.10
N GLY A 1188 65.59 -3.65 43.87
CA GLY A 1188 65.44 -3.42 45.32
C GLY A 1188 64.82 -2.08 45.71
N GLU A 1189 64.49 -1.20 44.76
CA GLU A 1189 63.91 0.13 44.98
C GLU A 1189 62.47 0.25 44.46
N ILE A 1190 62.14 -0.42 43.34
CA ILE A 1190 60.79 -0.51 42.79
C ILE A 1190 60.39 -1.97 42.56
N THR A 1191 59.17 -2.34 42.95
CA THR A 1191 58.59 -3.66 42.65
C THR A 1191 57.81 -3.59 41.34
N LEU A 1192 57.87 -4.63 40.49
CA LEU A 1192 57.06 -4.72 39.28
C LEU A 1192 55.56 -4.55 39.58
N THR A 1193 54.85 -3.74 38.79
CA THR A 1193 53.43 -3.39 39.02
C THR A 1193 52.54 -4.62 39.09
N LYS A 1194 52.76 -5.60 38.21
CA LYS A 1194 52.06 -6.90 38.24
C LYS A 1194 52.25 -7.69 39.54
N HIS A 1195 53.38 -7.53 40.25
CA HIS A 1195 53.62 -8.22 41.52
C HIS A 1195 52.86 -7.54 42.66
N ILE A 1196 52.94 -6.20 42.76
CA ILE A 1196 52.13 -5.40 43.69
C ILE A 1196 50.64 -5.72 43.52
N LEU A 1197 50.12 -5.69 42.28
CA LEU A 1197 48.70 -5.95 42.01
C LEU A 1197 48.30 -7.41 42.29
N ARG A 1198 49.20 -8.39 42.13
CA ARG A 1198 48.95 -9.79 42.55
C ARG A 1198 48.91 -9.94 44.06
N GLU A 1199 49.80 -9.26 44.78
CA GLU A 1199 49.77 -9.25 46.25
C GLU A 1199 48.48 -8.61 46.77
N ILE A 1200 48.07 -7.47 46.20
CA ILE A 1200 46.78 -6.83 46.52
C ILE A 1200 45.60 -7.77 46.21
N GLN A 1201 45.59 -8.43 45.05
CA GLN A 1201 44.55 -9.40 44.67
C GLN A 1201 44.47 -10.59 45.65
N GLN A 1202 45.61 -11.08 46.15
CA GLN A 1202 45.68 -12.28 46.99
C GLN A 1202 45.60 -12.00 48.49
N HIS A 1203 45.94 -10.79 48.93
CA HIS A 1203 46.16 -10.45 50.34
C HIS A 1203 45.51 -9.14 50.80
N GLY A 1204 44.88 -8.38 49.89
CA GLY A 1204 44.25 -7.08 50.17
C GLY A 1204 45.21 -5.90 50.31
N THR A 1205 46.51 -6.11 50.20
CA THR A 1205 47.57 -5.09 50.30
C THR A 1205 48.85 -5.63 49.64
N ALA A 1206 49.73 -4.75 49.16
CA ALA A 1206 51.09 -5.18 48.83
C ALA A 1206 51.87 -5.58 50.10
N ARG A 1207 52.89 -6.43 49.90
CA ARG A 1207 53.86 -6.88 50.89
C ARG A 1207 55.30 -6.61 50.44
N SER A 1208 55.51 -6.48 49.15
CA SER A 1208 56.74 -6.00 48.51
C SER A 1208 56.88 -4.47 48.64
N ILE A 1209 57.97 -3.90 48.11
CA ILE A 1209 58.29 -2.48 48.22
C ILE A 1209 57.35 -1.68 47.32
N ASP A 1210 56.48 -0.87 47.93
CA ASP A 1210 55.45 -0.04 47.29
C ASP A 1210 55.70 1.45 47.64
N PRO A 1211 56.63 2.13 46.92
CA PRO A 1211 57.05 3.49 47.26
C PRO A 1211 56.04 4.56 46.80
N VAL A 1212 55.14 4.20 45.88
CA VAL A 1212 54.07 5.07 45.35
C VAL A 1212 52.78 4.94 46.18
N GLY A 1213 52.61 3.84 46.91
CA GLY A 1213 51.48 3.59 47.82
C GLY A 1213 50.24 3.07 47.09
N ILE A 1214 50.42 2.18 46.11
CA ILE A 1214 49.31 1.53 45.38
C ILE A 1214 48.40 0.73 46.32
N SER A 1215 48.95 0.21 47.42
CA SER A 1215 48.20 -0.49 48.47
C SER A 1215 47.06 0.35 49.06
N ASP A 1216 47.19 1.68 49.12
CA ASP A 1216 46.12 2.58 49.61
C ASP A 1216 44.90 2.63 48.66
N LEU A 1217 45.04 2.17 47.41
CA LEU A 1217 43.93 2.04 46.46
C LEU A 1217 43.20 0.69 46.59
N ALA A 1218 43.71 -0.27 47.36
CA ALA A 1218 43.16 -1.63 47.44
C ALA A 1218 41.67 -1.68 47.83
N ASP A 1219 41.24 -0.81 48.75
CA ASP A 1219 39.84 -0.70 49.16
C ASP A 1219 38.93 -0.07 48.10
N GLN A 1220 39.49 0.55 47.07
CA GLN A 1220 38.75 1.08 45.92
C GLN A 1220 38.69 0.07 44.75
N PHE A 1221 39.37 -1.07 44.84
CA PHE A 1221 39.31 -2.12 43.83
C PHE A 1221 38.13 -3.07 44.13
N ALA A 1222 37.25 -3.27 43.15
CA ALA A 1222 36.22 -4.31 43.20
C ALA A 1222 36.80 -5.66 42.76
N GLU A 1223 37.60 -5.64 41.69
CA GLU A 1223 38.25 -6.81 41.15
C GLU A 1223 39.52 -6.43 40.39
N ILE A 1224 40.52 -7.30 40.47
CA ILE A 1224 41.75 -7.27 39.66
C ILE A 1224 41.75 -8.55 38.83
N ARG A 1225 41.96 -8.45 37.53
CA ARG A 1225 42.00 -9.59 36.59
C ARG A 1225 43.26 -9.53 35.73
N PHE A 1226 44.04 -10.61 35.73
CA PHE A 1226 45.23 -10.75 34.88
C PHE A 1226 44.92 -11.52 33.61
N PHE A 1227 45.55 -11.12 32.51
CA PHE A 1227 45.43 -11.73 31.19
C PHE A 1227 46.81 -11.78 30.51
N ASP A 1228 47.03 -12.80 29.67
CA ASP A 1228 48.32 -13.02 29.04
C ASP A 1228 48.43 -12.36 27.65
N SER A 1229 49.54 -11.65 27.42
CA SER A 1229 50.02 -11.33 26.07
C SER A 1229 50.34 -12.63 25.34
N HIS A 1230 49.77 -12.81 24.15
CA HIS A 1230 50.11 -13.98 23.33
C HIS A 1230 51.53 -13.90 22.77
N PHE A 1231 52.06 -12.68 22.62
CA PHE A 1231 53.44 -12.45 22.20
C PHE A 1231 54.42 -12.90 23.28
N GLU A 1232 54.34 -12.32 24.49
CA GLU A 1232 55.27 -12.64 25.59
C GLU A 1232 55.15 -14.09 26.07
N LEU A 1233 53.93 -14.65 26.07
CA LEU A 1233 53.73 -16.07 26.37
C LEU A 1233 54.41 -16.98 25.34
N SER A 1234 54.48 -16.57 24.06
CA SER A 1234 55.12 -17.35 22.99
C SER A 1234 56.64 -17.24 22.97
N GLN A 1235 57.19 -16.04 23.28
CA GLN A 1235 58.63 -15.76 23.24
C GLN A 1235 59.32 -16.10 24.56
N ALA A 1236 58.85 -15.51 25.66
CA ALA A 1236 59.52 -15.54 26.96
C ALA A 1236 58.79 -16.40 28.01
N LYS A 1237 57.58 -16.88 27.70
CA LYS A 1237 56.68 -17.62 28.61
C LYS A 1237 56.25 -16.82 29.84
N LEU A 1238 56.18 -15.50 29.69
CA LEU A 1238 55.70 -14.60 30.73
C LEU A 1238 54.16 -14.65 30.81
N LEU A 1239 53.62 -14.28 31.97
CA LEU A 1239 52.20 -14.45 32.32
C LEU A 1239 51.69 -13.20 33.04
N GLY A 1240 50.51 -12.73 32.65
CA GLY A 1240 49.87 -11.53 33.19
C GLY A 1240 50.42 -10.20 32.66
N GLY A 1241 50.81 -10.15 31.37
CA GLY A 1241 51.26 -8.93 30.70
C GLY A 1241 50.17 -7.85 30.56
N LEU A 1242 48.88 -8.19 30.69
CA LEU A 1242 47.78 -7.23 30.83
C LEU A 1242 47.06 -7.42 32.17
N VAL A 1243 46.77 -6.33 32.86
CA VAL A 1243 45.87 -6.32 34.02
C VAL A 1243 44.66 -5.42 33.77
N ALA A 1244 43.50 -5.83 34.26
CA ALA A 1244 42.28 -5.03 34.27
C ALA A 1244 41.77 -4.90 35.71
N ILE A 1245 41.61 -3.68 36.19
CA ILE A 1245 41.16 -3.32 37.54
C ILE A 1245 39.82 -2.63 37.43
N ARG A 1246 38.80 -3.12 38.13
CA ARG A 1246 37.47 -2.46 38.18
C ARG A 1246 37.34 -1.65 39.46
N LYS A 1247 36.89 -0.41 39.35
CA LYS A 1247 36.63 0.46 40.51
C LYS A 1247 35.38 0.02 41.28
N ARG A 1248 35.46 0.01 42.60
CA ARG A 1248 34.39 -0.39 43.54
C ARG A 1248 33.36 0.72 43.68
N GLY A 1249 32.15 0.45 43.16
CA GLY A 1249 31.02 1.38 43.20
C GLY A 1249 30.74 1.93 44.61
N GLY A 1250 31.01 3.22 44.79
CA GLY A 1250 30.82 3.93 46.05
C GLY A 1250 29.35 4.11 46.45
N VAL A 1251 29.05 3.87 47.72
CA VAL A 1251 27.77 4.24 48.34
C VAL A 1251 27.82 5.74 48.70
N GLY A 1252 27.46 6.58 47.73
CA GLY A 1252 27.00 7.95 47.94
C GLY A 1252 28.06 9.07 47.83
N LEU A 1253 27.85 9.94 46.84
CA LEU A 1253 27.83 11.40 47.01
C LEU A 1253 27.25 12.01 45.72
N VAL A 1254 26.06 12.59 45.82
CA VAL A 1254 25.44 13.36 44.73
C VAL A 1254 26.22 14.66 44.56
N ARG A 1255 26.70 14.93 43.34
CA ARG A 1255 27.18 16.25 42.92
C ARG A 1255 26.01 17.06 42.35
#